data_AF-A0A8D3DFW9-F1
#
_entry.id   AF-A0A8D3DFW9-F1
#
_cell.length_a   1.000
_cell.length_b   1.000
_cell.length_c   1.000
_cell.angle_alpha   90.00
_cell.angle_beta   90.00
_cell.angle_gamma   90.00
#
_symmetry.space_group_name_H-M   'P 1'
#
loop_
_entity.id
_entity.type
_entity.pdbx_description
1 polymer ?
#
loop_
_entity_poly.entity_id
_entity_poly.type
_entity_poly.pdbx_seq_one_letter_code
_entity_poly.pdbx_strand_id
1 'polypeptide(L)'
;MFCLLSLQHYYQNKLKLAIIGQSQFGQEVYSSLRKQGHRVVGVFTVPDKDGKADPLAVVAEKDGTPVFKFPRWRVKGKPIPEVVEAYKAVGDRKAGFTVFWADDGLDTGPILLQRECAVEPNDTVDTLYNRFLFPEGIKAMVESVQLIADGKAPRVPQTEEGASYEGIQKKSNSKPAEAIHNWIRGHDKVPGAWTVIGGQSVTVYGSSMLGGSVPTGQPLEIDGASQPGLVTNNGLVLYGTDGKALLVRSLQFEDGKMIHASKYFSSGDSASVELTDDEKKMEEEIRNIWKGILSNVLVIEDTTDFFKSGAASMDVVRLVEEVKQKCEGVQLQNEDVYMASTFQDFIQMFVRKLRGEDQEEELVATKEVNNMTVKMPHQCFINGKFEDAENGKTYETINPTDGSVICKVSYASLGDVDRAVAAAKEAYDNGPWGRMNPRDRGSLLYKLADLMEEHQEELATIESIDSGAVYTLALKTHVGMSIQTFRYFAGWCDKIQGKTIPINQARPNRNLTFTRKEPLGVCAIVIPWNYPLMMLAWKSAACLAAGNTLVLKPAQVTPLTALKFAELSVKAGIPRGVVNILPGSGGMVGQRLSDHPDIRKLGFTGSTPIGKQIMKSCALSNLKKVSLELGGKSPLIIFSDCDMDKAVRMGMSSVYFNKGENCIAAGRLFVEESIHDEFISRVVEEIKKMKIGDPLDRSTDHGPQNHKAHLDKLLEYFKFL
;
A
#
# COMPACT_ATOMS: atom_id res chain seq x y z
N MET A 1 17.34 17.31 2.89
CA MET A 1 16.80 18.49 2.18
C MET A 1 15.44 18.77 2.78
N PHE A 2 15.37 19.67 3.77
CA PHE A 2 14.14 20.33 4.24
C PHE A 2 14.58 21.66 4.88
N CYS A 3 14.07 22.77 4.35
CA CYS A 3 14.28 24.13 4.84
C CYS A 3 12.98 24.60 5.50
N LEU A 4 13.02 24.91 6.78
CA LEU A 4 11.99 25.68 7.46
C LEU A 4 12.50 27.13 7.58
N LEU A 5 12.00 27.99 6.70
CA LEU A 5 11.96 29.45 6.87
C LEU A 5 10.48 29.77 7.17
N SER A 6 10.20 30.48 8.25
CA SER A 6 8.86 30.97 8.61
C SER A 6 8.93 32.52 8.56
N LEU A 7 7.93 33.32 8.14
CA LEU A 7 6.49 33.15 8.04
C LEU A 7 5.89 34.19 7.05
N GLN A 8 4.71 33.84 6.51
CA GLN A 8 3.63 34.74 6.05
C GLN A 8 3.70 35.52 4.72
N HIS A 9 4.48 35.09 3.72
CA HIS A 9 4.28 35.58 2.34
C HIS A 9 4.17 34.49 1.26
N TYR A 10 4.05 33.21 1.67
CA TYR A 10 4.54 32.12 0.81
C TYR A 10 3.50 31.22 0.12
N TYR A 11 2.19 31.48 0.24
CA TYR A 11 1.21 30.78 -0.61
C TYR A 11 0.31 31.69 -1.46
N GLN A 12 0.74 32.95 -1.66
CA GLN A 12 0.27 33.77 -2.78
C GLN A 12 1.38 34.34 -3.67
N ASN A 13 2.67 34.19 -3.32
CA ASN A 13 3.75 34.67 -4.15
C ASN A 13 4.48 33.57 -4.94
N LYS A 14 4.59 33.84 -6.23
CA LYS A 14 5.38 33.16 -7.25
C LYS A 14 6.84 33.01 -6.79
N LEU A 15 7.25 31.79 -6.42
CA LEU A 15 8.65 31.42 -6.06
C LEU A 15 9.70 32.04 -7.00
N LYS A 16 10.80 32.56 -6.42
CA LYS A 16 12.03 32.87 -7.16
C LYS A 16 12.95 31.65 -7.17
N LEU A 17 13.22 31.08 -8.34
CA LEU A 17 13.88 29.78 -8.47
C LEU A 17 15.09 29.84 -9.39
N ALA A 18 16.21 29.25 -8.98
CA ALA A 18 17.30 28.92 -9.89
C ALA A 18 17.23 27.43 -10.23
N ILE A 19 17.24 27.08 -11.52
CA ILE A 19 17.12 25.68 -11.98
C ILE A 19 18.49 25.17 -12.38
N ILE A 20 18.89 24.01 -11.86
CA ILE A 20 20.12 23.31 -12.26
C ILE A 20 19.71 22.00 -12.93
N GLY A 21 20.00 21.85 -14.23
CA GLY A 21 19.56 20.69 -15.00
C GLY A 21 19.97 20.78 -16.47
N GLN A 22 19.63 19.75 -17.24
CA GLN A 22 19.85 19.66 -18.69
C GLN A 22 18.71 18.84 -19.30
N SER A 23 18.66 18.72 -20.63
CA SER A 23 17.68 17.96 -21.42
C SER A 23 16.28 18.56 -21.51
N GLN A 24 15.43 17.89 -22.30
CA GLN A 24 14.02 18.19 -22.50
C GLN A 24 13.21 18.14 -21.19
N PHE A 25 13.60 17.28 -20.24
CA PHE A 25 12.99 17.25 -18.90
C PHE A 25 13.21 18.57 -18.14
N GLY A 26 14.43 19.12 -18.20
CA GLY A 26 14.73 20.43 -17.60
C GLY A 26 13.87 21.54 -18.19
N GLN A 27 13.68 21.51 -19.51
CA GLN A 27 12.80 22.45 -20.24
C GLN A 27 11.34 22.34 -19.80
N GLU A 28 10.81 21.13 -19.62
CA GLU A 28 9.44 20.91 -19.16
C GLU A 28 9.23 21.41 -17.73
N VAL A 29 10.19 21.16 -16.82
CA VAL A 29 10.19 21.69 -15.45
C VAL A 29 10.20 23.22 -15.46
N TYR A 30 11.09 23.84 -16.25
CA TYR A 30 11.17 25.30 -16.42
C TYR A 30 9.84 25.88 -16.91
N SER A 31 9.25 25.27 -17.94
CA SER A 31 8.00 25.71 -18.56
C SER A 31 6.82 25.57 -17.60
N SER A 32 6.75 24.47 -16.84
CA SER A 32 5.70 24.23 -15.86
C SER A 32 5.76 25.22 -14.71
N LEU A 33 6.96 25.49 -14.18
CA LEU A 33 7.15 26.47 -13.10
C LEU A 33 6.72 27.88 -13.53
N ARG A 34 7.11 28.29 -14.74
CA ARG A 34 6.69 29.58 -15.33
C ARG A 34 5.19 29.64 -15.59
N LYS A 35 4.57 28.56 -16.09
CA LYS A 35 3.12 28.46 -16.31
C LYS A 35 2.33 28.55 -15.00
N GLN A 36 2.86 28.02 -13.92
CA GLN A 36 2.32 28.15 -12.55
C GLN A 36 2.62 29.52 -11.92
N GLY A 37 3.27 30.41 -12.67
CA GLY A 37 3.54 31.78 -12.28
C GLY A 37 4.90 32.01 -11.64
N HIS A 38 5.65 30.97 -11.27
CA HIS A 38 6.94 31.12 -10.60
C HIS A 38 7.97 31.88 -11.44
N ARG A 39 8.81 32.67 -10.77
CA ARG A 39 9.87 33.46 -11.39
C ARG A 39 11.17 32.65 -11.38
N VAL A 40 11.53 32.07 -12.52
CA VAL A 40 12.87 31.48 -12.68
C VAL A 40 13.88 32.61 -12.87
N VAL A 41 14.85 32.73 -11.95
CA VAL A 41 15.84 33.81 -11.88
C VAL A 41 17.19 33.45 -12.49
N GLY A 42 17.44 32.16 -12.74
CA GLY A 42 18.62 31.68 -13.45
C GLY A 42 18.54 30.19 -13.80
N VAL A 43 19.18 29.80 -14.89
CA VAL A 43 19.26 28.41 -15.36
C VAL A 43 20.72 28.00 -15.49
N PHE A 44 21.06 26.87 -14.91
CA PHE A 44 22.40 26.31 -14.84
C PHE A 44 22.40 24.98 -15.60
N THR A 45 23.07 24.93 -16.75
CA THR A 45 23.10 23.77 -17.65
C THR A 45 24.50 23.48 -18.20
N VAL A 46 24.64 22.41 -18.98
CA VAL A 46 25.92 21.99 -19.57
C VAL A 46 26.33 22.89 -20.75
N PRO A 47 27.63 22.93 -21.11
CA PRO A 47 28.10 23.66 -22.30
C PRO A 47 27.53 23.05 -23.58
N ASP A 48 27.50 23.87 -24.63
CA ASP A 48 27.04 23.45 -25.95
C ASP A 48 27.92 22.34 -26.50
N LYS A 49 27.30 21.33 -27.10
CA LYS A 49 27.98 20.17 -27.68
C LYS A 49 27.77 20.19 -29.19
N ASP A 50 28.85 20.18 -29.96
CA ASP A 50 28.82 20.18 -31.43
C ASP A 50 27.99 21.33 -32.02
N GLY A 51 28.06 22.52 -31.39
CA GLY A 51 27.30 23.71 -31.79
C GLY A 51 25.81 23.68 -31.46
N LYS A 52 25.33 22.65 -30.75
CA LYS A 52 23.94 22.55 -30.27
C LYS A 52 23.86 22.89 -28.78
N ALA A 53 23.02 23.88 -28.47
CA ALA A 53 22.70 24.23 -27.09
C ALA A 53 21.72 23.23 -26.46
N ASP A 54 21.79 23.12 -25.13
CA ASP A 54 20.87 22.29 -24.35
C ASP A 54 19.42 22.81 -24.47
N PRO A 55 18.39 21.96 -24.61
CA PRO A 55 17.00 22.41 -24.78
C PRO A 55 16.48 23.34 -23.67
N LEU A 56 16.92 23.13 -22.42
CA LEU A 56 16.60 24.02 -21.31
C LEU A 56 17.29 25.38 -21.46
N ALA A 57 18.55 25.43 -21.96
CA ALA A 57 19.23 26.68 -22.29
C ALA A 57 18.45 27.48 -23.33
N VAL A 58 18.03 26.82 -24.42
CA VAL A 58 17.33 27.47 -25.55
C VAL A 58 16.03 28.13 -25.09
N VAL A 59 15.23 27.46 -24.26
CA VAL A 59 13.97 28.03 -23.76
C VAL A 59 14.21 29.13 -22.73
N ALA A 60 15.18 28.95 -21.83
CA ALA A 60 15.51 29.96 -20.84
C ALA A 60 16.05 31.26 -21.48
N GLU A 61 16.91 31.14 -22.49
CA GLU A 61 17.43 32.28 -23.27
C GLU A 61 16.30 33.00 -24.03
N LYS A 62 15.39 32.24 -24.67
CA LYS A 62 14.21 32.79 -25.36
C LYS A 62 13.31 33.60 -24.40
N ASP A 63 13.20 33.17 -23.16
CA ASP A 63 12.41 33.81 -22.11
C ASP A 63 13.15 34.93 -21.36
N GLY A 64 14.40 35.24 -21.73
CA GLY A 64 15.23 36.28 -21.09
C GLY A 64 15.73 35.90 -19.68
N THR A 65 15.70 34.63 -19.32
CA THR A 65 16.28 34.13 -18.06
C THR A 65 17.79 33.94 -18.24
N PRO A 66 18.64 34.46 -17.32
CA PRO A 66 20.08 34.24 -17.40
C PRO A 66 20.45 32.74 -17.43
N VAL A 67 21.26 32.34 -18.39
CA VAL A 67 21.77 30.96 -18.52
C VAL A 67 23.26 30.91 -18.22
N PHE A 68 23.65 30.01 -17.33
CA PHE A 68 25.02 29.78 -16.91
C PHE A 68 25.45 28.37 -17.32
N LYS A 69 26.47 28.27 -18.18
CA LYS A 69 26.94 26.99 -18.75
C LYS A 69 28.24 26.56 -18.09
N PHE A 70 28.23 25.43 -17.39
CA PHE A 70 29.43 24.90 -16.72
C PHE A 70 29.66 23.43 -17.09
N PRO A 71 30.89 23.03 -17.49
CA PRO A 71 31.18 21.64 -17.86
C PRO A 71 31.07 20.68 -16.67
N ARG A 72 31.26 21.19 -15.45
CA ARG A 72 31.21 20.46 -14.18
C ARG A 72 30.76 21.42 -13.09
N TRP A 73 30.09 20.91 -12.05
CA TRP A 73 29.52 21.71 -10.97
C TRP A 73 30.31 21.62 -9.65
N ARG A 74 31.06 20.52 -9.49
CA ARG A 74 31.82 20.19 -8.29
C ARG A 74 33.14 19.53 -8.67
N VAL A 75 34.16 19.71 -7.83
CA VAL A 75 35.43 18.98 -7.88
C VAL A 75 35.69 18.39 -6.50
N LYS A 76 35.91 17.07 -6.43
CA LYS A 76 36.13 16.34 -5.16
C LYS A 76 35.04 16.61 -4.10
N GLY A 77 33.78 16.63 -4.53
CA GLY A 77 32.62 16.84 -3.65
C GLY A 77 32.34 18.30 -3.25
N LYS A 78 33.27 19.23 -3.52
CA LYS A 78 33.12 20.67 -3.24
C LYS A 78 32.58 21.42 -4.47
N PRO A 79 31.65 22.38 -4.31
CA PRO A 79 31.24 23.29 -5.37
C PRO A 79 32.42 24.04 -5.98
N ILE A 80 32.37 24.25 -7.30
CA ILE A 80 33.34 25.11 -7.99
C ILE A 80 33.03 26.58 -7.65
N PRO A 81 34.01 27.39 -7.20
CA PRO A 81 33.76 28.77 -6.76
C PRO A 81 33.01 29.64 -7.77
N GLU A 82 33.33 29.52 -9.06
CA GLU A 82 32.71 30.28 -10.14
C GLU A 82 31.21 29.92 -10.31
N VAL A 83 30.84 28.66 -10.08
CA VAL A 83 29.45 28.19 -10.09
C VAL A 83 28.68 28.80 -8.91
N VAL A 84 29.32 28.86 -7.74
CA VAL A 84 28.73 29.44 -6.52
C VAL A 84 28.50 30.95 -6.69
N GLU A 85 29.46 31.67 -7.26
CA GLU A 85 29.30 33.10 -7.55
C GLU A 85 28.18 33.36 -8.56
N ALA A 86 28.08 32.55 -9.62
CA ALA A 86 26.99 32.65 -10.59
C ALA A 86 25.62 32.35 -9.95
N TYR A 87 25.54 31.40 -9.02
CA TYR A 87 24.32 31.10 -8.26
C TYR A 87 23.92 32.24 -7.33
N LYS A 88 24.87 32.82 -6.59
CA LYS A 88 24.63 33.98 -5.70
C LYS A 88 24.15 35.23 -6.45
N ALA A 89 24.55 35.40 -7.71
CA ALA A 89 24.09 36.52 -8.51
C ALA A 89 22.56 36.51 -8.70
N VAL A 90 21.93 35.33 -8.62
CA VAL A 90 20.50 35.14 -8.88
C VAL A 90 19.66 34.66 -7.67
N GLY A 91 20.29 34.16 -6.59
CA GLY A 91 19.61 33.73 -5.35
C GLY A 91 19.22 34.88 -4.39
N ASP A 92 18.36 34.58 -3.41
CA ASP A 92 17.99 35.53 -2.36
C ASP A 92 19.19 35.83 -1.45
N ARG A 93 19.39 37.13 -1.17
CA ARG A 93 20.58 37.62 -0.44
C ARG A 93 20.34 37.83 1.06
N LYS A 94 19.09 37.64 1.51
CA LYS A 94 18.66 37.88 2.90
C LYS A 94 17.74 36.77 3.39
N ALA A 95 17.82 36.47 4.68
CA ALA A 95 16.93 35.59 5.43
C ALA A 95 16.48 36.30 6.72
N GLY A 96 15.40 35.86 7.36
CA GLY A 96 14.86 36.54 8.54
C GLY A 96 13.80 35.74 9.31
N PHE A 97 13.35 36.28 10.43
CA PHE A 97 12.21 35.80 11.23
C PHE A 97 11.39 36.96 11.80
N THR A 98 10.17 36.66 12.25
CA THR A 98 9.22 37.62 12.83
C THR A 98 8.70 37.11 14.18
N VAL A 99 8.53 38.00 15.14
CA VAL A 99 7.89 37.77 16.45
C VAL A 99 6.56 38.50 16.47
N PHE A 100 5.50 37.78 16.87
CA PHE A 100 4.12 38.27 16.93
C PHE A 100 3.67 38.45 18.38
N TRP A 101 2.62 39.23 18.59
CA TRP A 101 1.93 39.29 19.88
C TRP A 101 1.19 37.97 20.14
N ALA A 102 1.64 37.21 21.15
CA ALA A 102 1.16 35.86 21.43
C ALA A 102 -0.34 35.80 21.80
N ASP A 103 -0.82 36.79 22.57
CA ASP A 103 -2.21 36.86 23.02
C ASP A 103 -3.19 37.27 21.90
N ASP A 104 -2.65 37.80 20.78
CA ASP A 104 -3.42 38.19 19.59
C ASP A 104 -3.31 37.15 18.46
N GLY A 105 -2.74 35.98 18.76
CA GLY A 105 -2.66 34.80 17.88
C GLY A 105 -1.28 34.53 17.27
N LEU A 106 -0.83 33.27 17.37
CA LEU A 106 0.37 32.76 16.72
C LEU A 106 0.22 32.90 15.19
N ASP A 107 1.14 33.63 14.57
CA ASP A 107 1.18 33.91 13.13
C ASP A 107 0.05 34.81 12.59
N THR A 108 -0.67 35.50 13.46
CA THR A 108 -1.84 36.32 13.08
C THR A 108 -1.95 37.62 13.85
N GLY A 109 -1.30 37.70 15.02
CA GLY A 109 -1.24 38.91 15.83
C GLY A 109 -0.41 40.00 15.16
N PRO A 110 -0.54 41.26 15.63
CA PRO A 110 0.32 42.35 15.20
C PRO A 110 1.81 41.96 15.29
N ILE A 111 2.61 42.46 14.35
CA ILE A 111 4.06 42.23 14.39
C ILE A 111 4.64 43.04 15.54
N LEU A 112 5.34 42.32 16.44
CA LEU A 112 6.08 42.91 17.54
C LEU A 112 7.50 43.25 17.08
N LEU A 113 8.18 42.32 16.40
CA LEU A 113 9.59 42.49 16.06
C LEU A 113 10.00 41.64 14.85
N GLN A 114 10.90 42.17 14.02
CA GLN A 114 11.51 41.44 12.89
C GLN A 114 13.03 41.53 12.92
N ARG A 115 13.69 40.46 12.46
CA ARG A 115 15.15 40.40 12.29
C ARG A 115 15.49 39.74 10.97
N GLU A 116 16.54 40.23 10.33
CA GLU A 116 17.08 39.68 9.09
C GLU A 116 18.62 39.61 9.11
N CYS A 117 19.19 38.69 8.33
CA CYS A 117 20.62 38.58 8.09
C CYS A 117 20.92 38.37 6.60
N ALA A 118 22.16 38.64 6.19
CA ALA A 118 22.64 38.23 4.88
C ALA A 118 22.80 36.69 4.83
N VAL A 119 22.49 36.09 3.67
CA VAL A 119 22.79 34.68 3.40
C VAL A 119 24.25 34.56 2.96
N GLU A 120 25.06 33.81 3.70
CA GLU A 120 26.48 33.66 3.46
C GLU A 120 26.78 32.62 2.37
N PRO A 121 27.97 32.69 1.73
CA PRO A 121 28.37 31.80 0.65
C PRO A 121 28.22 30.29 0.87
N ASN A 122 28.34 29.84 2.12
CA ASN A 122 28.31 28.43 2.48
C ASN A 122 27.07 28.06 3.29
N ASP A 123 26.07 28.95 3.33
CA ASP A 123 24.88 28.67 4.12
C ASP A 123 24.04 27.55 3.53
N THR A 124 23.73 26.60 4.41
CA THR A 124 22.62 25.68 4.27
C THR A 124 21.50 26.14 5.20
N VAL A 125 20.33 25.53 5.08
CA VAL A 125 19.24 25.66 6.07
C VAL A 125 19.76 25.50 7.49
N ASP A 126 20.52 24.43 7.71
CA ASP A 126 20.97 24.01 9.02
C ASP A 126 21.98 25.01 9.60
N THR A 127 22.90 25.52 8.76
CA THR A 127 23.85 26.54 9.22
C THR A 127 23.17 27.88 9.47
N LEU A 128 22.19 28.27 8.64
CA LEU A 128 21.41 29.50 8.84
C LEU A 128 20.57 29.42 10.12
N TYR A 129 19.98 28.25 10.40
CA TYR A 129 19.25 27.99 11.63
C TYR A 129 20.16 28.12 12.85
N ASN A 130 21.29 27.44 12.84
CA ASN A 130 22.21 27.40 13.97
C ASN A 130 22.97 28.73 14.19
N ARG A 131 23.32 29.46 13.13
CA ARG A 131 24.14 30.68 13.24
C ARG A 131 23.31 31.96 13.43
N PHE A 132 22.05 31.97 12.99
CA PHE A 132 21.22 33.17 13.03
C PHE A 132 19.85 32.90 13.66
N LEU A 133 19.01 32.02 13.09
CA LEU A 133 17.61 31.91 13.53
C LEU A 133 17.47 31.52 15.01
N PHE A 134 18.24 30.54 15.47
CA PHE A 134 18.21 30.09 16.86
C PHE A 134 18.79 31.13 17.84
N PRO A 135 20.03 31.62 17.69
CA PRO A 135 20.60 32.57 18.65
C PRO A 135 19.92 33.95 18.62
N GLU A 136 19.58 34.48 17.45
CA GLU A 136 18.87 35.77 17.36
C GLU A 136 17.40 35.65 17.73
N GLY A 137 16.77 34.49 17.48
CA GLY A 137 15.42 34.20 17.95
C GLY A 137 15.30 34.31 19.47
N ILE A 138 16.26 33.75 20.23
CA ILE A 138 16.28 33.84 21.70
C ILE A 138 16.39 35.31 22.15
N LYS A 139 17.31 36.08 21.57
CA LYS A 139 17.50 37.50 21.93
C LYS A 139 16.26 38.32 21.62
N ALA A 140 15.68 38.12 20.44
CA ALA A 140 14.46 38.78 20.02
C ALA A 140 13.29 38.48 20.95
N MET A 141 13.17 37.25 21.48
CA MET A 141 12.14 36.92 22.47
C MET A 141 12.34 37.65 23.79
N VAL A 142 13.57 37.73 24.31
CA VAL A 142 13.87 38.49 25.53
C VAL A 142 13.58 39.98 25.35
N GLU A 143 14.00 40.56 24.22
CA GLU A 143 13.71 41.95 23.86
C GLU A 143 12.21 42.20 23.73
N SER A 144 11.47 41.26 23.14
CA SER A 144 10.02 41.36 22.99
C SER A 144 9.33 41.42 24.35
N VAL A 145 9.73 40.57 25.30
CA VAL A 145 9.19 40.60 26.67
C VAL A 145 9.52 41.93 27.37
N GLN A 146 10.75 42.45 27.22
CA GLN A 146 11.13 43.72 27.82
C GLN A 146 10.37 44.91 27.24
N LEU A 147 10.19 44.95 25.91
CA LEU A 147 9.40 45.97 25.24
C LEU A 147 7.94 45.97 25.71
N ILE A 148 7.37 44.78 25.94
CA ILE A 148 6.02 44.64 26.50
C ILE A 148 5.99 45.17 27.94
N ALA A 149 6.92 44.73 28.79
CA ALA A 149 6.99 45.13 30.20
C ALA A 149 7.18 46.65 30.38
N ASP A 150 7.96 47.28 29.49
CA ASP A 150 8.22 48.72 29.51
C ASP A 150 7.11 49.56 28.85
N GLY A 151 6.06 48.93 28.32
CA GLY A 151 4.96 49.60 27.62
C GLY A 151 5.36 50.25 26.28
N LYS A 152 6.45 49.78 25.66
CA LYS A 152 7.04 50.35 24.43
C LYS A 152 6.92 49.44 23.20
N ALA A 153 6.35 48.24 23.35
CA ALA A 153 6.24 47.28 22.26
C ALA A 153 5.32 47.79 21.14
N PRO A 154 5.79 47.79 19.87
CA PRO A 154 4.97 48.20 18.74
C PRO A 154 3.92 47.12 18.43
N ARG A 155 2.76 47.55 17.91
CA ARG A 155 1.68 46.68 17.43
C ARG A 155 1.41 47.02 15.97
N VAL A 156 2.24 46.49 15.07
CA VAL A 156 2.08 46.73 13.63
C VAL A 156 1.00 45.77 13.10
N PRO A 157 -0.19 46.26 12.70
CA PRO A 157 -1.29 45.40 12.27
C PRO A 157 -0.95 44.68 10.97
N GLN A 158 -1.29 43.40 10.87
CA GLN A 158 -1.19 42.65 9.64
C GLN A 158 -2.47 42.78 8.80
N THR A 159 -2.35 42.60 7.48
CA THR A 159 -3.50 42.51 6.60
C THR A 159 -4.19 41.16 6.76
N GLU A 160 -5.53 41.14 6.90
CA GLU A 160 -6.34 39.91 7.07
C GLU A 160 -6.47 39.06 5.78
N GLU A 161 -5.95 39.55 4.65
CA GLU A 161 -6.03 38.88 3.36
C GLU A 161 -5.10 37.64 3.31
N GLY A 162 -5.68 36.43 3.32
CA GLY A 162 -4.95 35.16 3.13
C GLY A 162 -4.50 34.43 4.39
N ALA A 163 -5.11 34.71 5.55
CA ALA A 163 -4.72 34.11 6.81
C ALA A 163 -5.27 32.67 7.03
N SER A 164 -4.56 31.86 7.82
CA SER A 164 -4.72 30.41 7.97
C SER A 164 -6.03 29.93 8.62
N TYR A 165 -6.84 30.85 9.15
CA TYR A 165 -7.96 30.57 10.06
C TYR A 165 -9.35 30.67 9.44
N GLU A 166 -9.49 30.78 8.12
CA GLU A 166 -10.81 30.60 7.50
C GLU A 166 -11.20 29.13 7.48
N GLY A 167 -12.34 28.79 8.09
CA GLY A 167 -12.97 27.47 7.99
C GLY A 167 -13.35 27.11 6.55
N ILE A 168 -13.96 25.92 6.33
CA ILE A 168 -14.37 25.45 4.99
C ILE A 168 -15.38 26.41 4.32
N GLN A 169 -14.86 27.44 3.67
CA GLN A 169 -15.53 28.39 2.78
C GLN A 169 -16.62 29.27 3.41
N LYS A 170 -16.61 30.56 3.08
CA LYS A 170 -17.84 31.38 2.97
C LYS A 170 -18.17 31.48 1.48
N LYS A 171 -19.42 31.79 1.12
CA LYS A 171 -19.87 32.01 -0.29
C LYS A 171 -18.97 32.96 -1.11
N SER A 172 -18.16 33.80 -0.47
CA SER A 172 -17.20 34.73 -1.08
C SER A 172 -15.80 34.14 -1.35
N ASN A 173 -15.39 33.01 -0.74
CA ASN A 173 -14.01 32.46 -0.75
C ASN A 173 -13.94 30.97 -1.17
N SER A 174 -14.80 30.54 -2.09
CA SER A 174 -14.93 29.15 -2.51
C SER A 174 -13.69 28.61 -3.28
N LYS A 175 -13.17 27.43 -2.90
CA LYS A 175 -11.90 26.85 -3.39
C LYS A 175 -12.12 25.54 -4.21
N PRO A 176 -11.26 25.20 -5.19
CA PRO A 176 -11.26 23.90 -5.86
C PRO A 176 -10.99 22.74 -4.89
N ALA A 177 -11.43 21.52 -5.22
CA ALA A 177 -11.35 20.37 -4.31
C ALA A 177 -9.91 20.06 -3.86
N GLU A 178 -8.94 20.24 -4.76
CA GLU A 178 -7.51 20.06 -4.45
C GLU A 178 -7.01 21.07 -3.41
N ALA A 179 -7.52 22.30 -3.42
CA ALA A 179 -7.17 23.31 -2.43
C ALA A 179 -7.78 23.00 -1.07
N ILE A 180 -9.01 22.44 -1.03
CA ILE A 180 -9.63 21.96 0.22
C ILE A 180 -8.84 20.76 0.77
N HIS A 181 -8.48 19.80 -0.08
CA HIS A 181 -7.67 18.65 0.31
C HIS A 181 -6.31 19.07 0.87
N ASN A 182 -5.60 19.97 0.19
CA ASN A 182 -4.31 20.48 0.65
C ASN A 182 -4.43 21.26 1.96
N TRP A 183 -5.54 21.97 2.16
CA TRP A 183 -5.81 22.68 3.41
C TRP A 183 -6.02 21.71 4.58
N ILE A 184 -6.86 20.67 4.41
CA ILE A 184 -7.07 19.64 5.43
C ILE A 184 -5.76 18.88 5.74
N ARG A 185 -5.10 18.36 4.70
CA ARG A 185 -3.80 17.67 4.81
C ARG A 185 -2.74 18.53 5.52
N GLY A 186 -2.72 19.84 5.24
CA GLY A 186 -1.77 20.77 5.84
C GLY A 186 -1.98 21.00 7.33
N HIS A 187 -3.19 20.76 7.84
CA HIS A 187 -3.59 21.03 9.22
C HIS A 187 -3.88 19.77 10.05
N ASP A 188 -3.64 18.56 9.52
CA ASP A 188 -3.90 17.27 10.21
C ASP A 188 -3.21 17.12 11.59
N LYS A 189 -2.26 18.01 11.97
CA LYS A 189 -1.44 17.90 13.19
C LYS A 189 -1.54 19.06 14.20
N VAL A 190 -2.61 19.88 14.19
CA VAL A 190 -2.90 21.07 15.04
C VAL A 190 -2.66 22.40 14.29
N PRO A 191 -3.60 23.38 14.30
CA PRO A 191 -4.87 23.42 15.04
C PRO A 191 -6.03 22.67 14.37
N GLY A 192 -5.79 21.99 13.24
CA GLY A 192 -6.82 21.27 12.49
C GLY A 192 -7.54 22.16 11.47
N ALA A 193 -7.87 21.59 10.32
CA ALA A 193 -8.79 22.23 9.38
C ALA A 193 -10.20 22.05 9.94
N TRP A 194 -11.00 23.11 10.01
CA TRP A 194 -12.28 23.08 10.74
C TRP A 194 -13.43 23.67 9.93
N THR A 195 -14.64 23.21 10.21
CA THR A 195 -15.87 23.69 9.59
C THR A 195 -16.97 23.76 10.63
N VAL A 196 -18.14 24.25 10.26
CA VAL A 196 -19.30 24.29 11.13
C VAL A 196 -20.37 23.35 10.56
N ILE A 197 -20.80 22.39 11.37
CA ILE A 197 -21.84 21.41 11.01
C ILE A 197 -22.90 21.46 12.10
N GLY A 198 -24.15 21.80 11.72
CA GLY A 198 -25.25 21.91 12.69
C GLY A 198 -25.02 22.98 13.77
N GLY A 199 -24.28 24.04 13.46
CA GLY A 199 -23.95 25.13 14.41
C GLY A 199 -22.82 24.82 15.40
N GLN A 200 -22.16 23.66 15.29
CA GLN A 200 -21.00 23.29 16.11
C GLN A 200 -19.71 23.34 15.28
N SER A 201 -18.61 23.78 15.87
CA SER A 201 -17.29 23.66 15.24
C SER A 201 -16.86 22.20 15.19
N VAL A 202 -16.48 21.75 13.99
CA VAL A 202 -16.04 20.38 13.73
C VAL A 202 -14.72 20.41 12.97
N THR A 203 -13.70 19.81 13.54
CA THR A 203 -12.40 19.63 12.90
C THR A 203 -12.42 18.40 12.00
N VAL A 204 -11.91 18.54 10.77
CA VAL A 204 -11.90 17.49 9.74
C VAL A 204 -10.49 16.94 9.52
N TYR A 205 -10.37 15.62 9.40
CA TYR A 205 -9.08 14.94 9.28
C TYR A 205 -9.05 13.86 8.20
N GLY A 206 -7.84 13.57 7.71
CA GLY A 206 -7.60 12.39 6.88
C GLY A 206 -8.22 12.50 5.49
N SER A 207 -7.99 13.64 4.82
CA SER A 207 -8.58 13.89 3.51
C SER A 207 -7.90 13.14 2.36
N SER A 208 -8.66 12.74 1.33
CA SER A 208 -8.15 12.17 0.08
C SER A 208 -8.99 12.59 -1.13
N MET A 209 -8.36 12.90 -2.25
CA MET A 209 -9.07 13.24 -3.50
C MET A 209 -9.85 12.04 -4.06
N LEU A 210 -11.09 12.27 -4.52
CA LEU A 210 -11.88 11.25 -5.21
C LEU A 210 -11.59 11.32 -6.73
N GLY A 211 -11.11 10.20 -7.29
CA GLY A 211 -10.77 10.09 -8.71
C GLY A 211 -11.90 9.58 -9.62
N GLY A 212 -13.03 9.15 -9.04
CA GLY A 212 -14.16 8.51 -9.73
C GLY A 212 -15.52 9.17 -9.45
N SER A 213 -16.62 8.46 -9.74
CA SER A 213 -17.97 8.93 -9.42
C SER A 213 -18.16 9.06 -7.91
N VAL A 214 -18.83 10.12 -7.46
CA VAL A 214 -19.05 10.35 -6.03
C VAL A 214 -19.98 9.26 -5.46
N PRO A 215 -19.59 8.57 -4.36
CA PRO A 215 -20.41 7.52 -3.78
C PRO A 215 -21.77 8.05 -3.30
N THR A 216 -22.79 7.19 -3.32
CA THR A 216 -24.11 7.51 -2.76
C THR A 216 -23.99 7.66 -1.24
N GLY A 217 -24.64 8.67 -0.67
CA GLY A 217 -24.56 8.96 0.76
C GLY A 217 -25.71 9.87 1.23
N GLN A 218 -25.82 10.02 2.54
CA GLN A 218 -26.81 10.90 3.16
C GLN A 218 -26.29 12.35 3.14
N PRO A 219 -27.07 13.32 2.64
CA PRO A 219 -26.67 14.73 2.63
C PRO A 219 -26.42 15.28 4.03
N LEU A 220 -25.32 16.01 4.20
CA LEU A 220 -24.96 16.74 5.40
C LEU A 220 -24.72 18.20 5.05
N GLU A 221 -25.52 19.08 5.65
CA GLU A 221 -25.33 20.53 5.50
C GLU A 221 -24.06 20.96 6.23
N ILE A 222 -23.23 21.71 5.52
CA ILE A 222 -21.96 22.24 6.01
C ILE A 222 -21.99 23.74 5.77
N ASP A 223 -21.87 24.51 6.85
CA ASP A 223 -22.00 25.95 6.77
C ASP A 223 -20.94 26.54 5.84
N GLY A 224 -21.41 27.21 4.80
CA GLY A 224 -20.56 27.90 3.82
C GLY A 224 -20.07 27.05 2.65
N ALA A 225 -20.39 25.75 2.60
CA ALA A 225 -20.16 24.91 1.43
C ALA A 225 -21.06 25.31 0.25
N SER A 226 -20.59 25.11 -0.98
CA SER A 226 -21.35 25.41 -2.22
C SER A 226 -22.51 24.44 -2.46
N GLN A 227 -22.42 23.25 -1.88
CA GLN A 227 -23.45 22.21 -1.87
C GLN A 227 -23.27 21.32 -0.63
N PRO A 228 -24.31 20.59 -0.20
CA PRO A 228 -24.21 19.69 0.94
C PRO A 228 -23.12 18.64 0.75
N GLY A 229 -22.40 18.30 1.81
CA GLY A 229 -21.52 17.14 1.83
C GLY A 229 -22.34 15.84 1.79
N LEU A 230 -21.70 14.71 1.49
CA LEU A 230 -22.36 13.39 1.55
C LEU A 230 -21.67 12.50 2.58
N VAL A 231 -22.39 12.09 3.61
CA VAL A 231 -21.93 11.03 4.52
C VAL A 231 -22.14 9.69 3.82
N THR A 232 -21.03 9.04 3.47
CA THR A 232 -20.99 7.73 2.80
C THR A 232 -20.45 6.68 3.78
N ASN A 233 -20.54 5.40 3.43
CA ASN A 233 -19.93 4.31 4.21
C ASN A 233 -18.42 4.50 4.43
N ASN A 234 -17.75 5.26 3.54
CA ASN A 234 -16.30 5.47 3.55
C ASN A 234 -15.87 6.76 4.24
N GLY A 235 -16.80 7.67 4.58
CA GLY A 235 -16.50 8.98 5.18
C GLY A 235 -17.39 10.11 4.65
N LEU A 236 -17.06 11.35 5.01
CA LEU A 236 -17.75 12.55 4.57
C LEU A 236 -17.14 13.07 3.27
N VAL A 237 -17.92 13.10 2.20
CA VAL A 237 -17.53 13.71 0.93
C VAL A 237 -17.78 15.20 0.97
N LEU A 238 -16.77 15.98 0.59
CA LEU A 238 -16.82 17.41 0.39
C LEU A 238 -16.59 17.74 -1.09
N TYR A 239 -17.16 18.85 -1.54
CA TYR A 239 -17.08 19.26 -2.94
C TYR A 239 -16.29 20.56 -3.12
N GLY A 240 -15.47 20.59 -4.18
CA GLY A 240 -14.84 21.81 -4.67
C GLY A 240 -15.71 22.58 -5.66
N THR A 241 -15.33 23.82 -5.95
CA THR A 241 -15.97 24.65 -7.01
C THR A 241 -15.75 24.12 -8.42
N ASP A 242 -14.75 23.27 -8.62
CA ASP A 242 -14.41 22.64 -9.90
C ASP A 242 -15.22 21.37 -10.19
N GLY A 243 -16.24 21.07 -9.38
CA GLY A 243 -17.09 19.88 -9.52
C GLY A 243 -16.42 18.57 -9.09
N LYS A 244 -15.17 18.63 -8.64
CA LYS A 244 -14.45 17.50 -8.04
C LYS A 244 -14.78 17.38 -6.57
N ALA A 245 -14.51 16.21 -6.01
CA ALA A 245 -14.81 15.91 -4.61
C ALA A 245 -13.59 15.34 -3.89
N LEU A 246 -13.61 15.42 -2.58
CA LEU A 246 -12.66 14.80 -1.66
C LEU A 246 -13.41 14.08 -0.55
N LEU A 247 -12.80 13.05 0.02
CA LEU A 247 -13.32 12.29 1.15
C LEU A 247 -12.56 12.69 2.42
N VAL A 248 -13.28 12.92 3.52
CA VAL A 248 -12.78 13.14 4.88
C VAL A 248 -13.13 11.91 5.72
N ARG A 249 -12.15 11.39 6.46
CA ARG A 249 -12.31 10.14 7.22
C ARG A 249 -12.80 10.34 8.64
N SER A 250 -12.34 11.39 9.31
CA SER A 250 -12.63 11.59 10.74
C SER A 250 -13.07 13.02 11.03
N LEU A 251 -13.95 13.14 12.01
CA LEU A 251 -14.50 14.40 12.51
C LEU A 251 -14.19 14.49 14.02
N GLN A 252 -13.77 15.65 14.50
CA GLN A 252 -13.64 15.94 15.93
C GLN A 252 -14.55 17.10 16.31
N PHE A 253 -15.33 16.93 17.35
CA PHE A 253 -16.23 17.97 17.87
C PHE A 253 -15.55 18.81 18.96
N GLU A 254 -16.16 19.95 19.32
CA GLU A 254 -15.64 20.88 20.34
C GLU A 254 -15.40 20.25 21.72
N ASP A 255 -16.15 19.20 22.07
CA ASP A 255 -15.98 18.45 23.32
C ASP A 255 -14.72 17.54 23.32
N GLY A 256 -14.05 17.42 22.17
CA GLY A 256 -12.88 16.58 21.93
C GLY A 256 -13.20 15.22 21.32
N LYS A 257 -14.49 14.83 21.23
CA LYS A 257 -14.92 13.53 20.71
C LYS A 257 -14.57 13.40 19.24
N MET A 258 -13.85 12.33 18.89
CA MET A 258 -13.51 12.00 17.51
C MET A 258 -14.36 10.84 17.03
N ILE A 259 -14.97 10.96 15.85
CA ILE A 259 -15.74 9.90 15.20
C ILE A 259 -15.24 9.66 13.79
N HIS A 260 -15.45 8.44 13.29
CA HIS A 260 -15.34 8.19 11.86
C HIS A 260 -16.50 8.91 11.16
N ALA A 261 -16.20 9.67 10.10
CA ALA A 261 -17.16 10.54 9.43
C ALA A 261 -18.36 9.77 8.84
N SER A 262 -18.18 8.49 8.46
CA SER A 262 -19.27 7.62 8.01
C SER A 262 -20.31 7.30 9.09
N LYS A 263 -19.97 7.50 10.36
CA LYS A 263 -20.85 7.24 11.51
C LYS A 263 -21.55 8.52 12.00
N TYR A 264 -21.43 9.64 11.29
CA TYR A 264 -21.99 10.93 11.71
C TYR A 264 -23.48 10.82 12.07
N PHE A 265 -24.30 10.21 11.21
CA PHE A 265 -25.74 10.01 11.45
C PHE A 265 -26.07 8.82 12.35
N SER A 266 -25.09 7.97 12.67
CA SER A 266 -25.26 6.80 13.55
C SER A 266 -24.96 7.12 15.02
N SER A 267 -24.52 8.34 15.33
CA SER A 267 -23.96 8.73 16.62
C SER A 267 -25.00 9.02 17.73
N GLY A 268 -26.18 8.40 17.64
CA GLY A 268 -27.28 8.57 18.60
C GLY A 268 -27.60 7.37 19.48
N ASP A 269 -27.33 6.13 19.05
CA ASP A 269 -27.71 4.94 19.80
C ASP A 269 -26.65 3.85 19.62
N SER A 270 -25.67 3.82 20.52
CA SER A 270 -24.88 2.61 20.74
C SER A 270 -25.36 2.06 22.07
N ALA A 271 -26.22 1.04 22.01
CA ALA A 271 -26.68 0.33 23.18
C ALA A 271 -25.44 -0.10 24.01
N SER A 272 -25.43 0.28 25.29
CA SER A 272 -24.44 -0.20 26.24
C SER A 272 -24.52 -1.72 26.30
N VAL A 273 -23.42 -2.38 25.97
CA VAL A 273 -23.33 -3.84 26.00
C VAL A 273 -23.28 -4.29 27.45
N GLU A 274 -24.17 -5.20 27.84
CA GLU A 274 -24.10 -5.84 29.16
C GLU A 274 -22.88 -6.77 29.23
N LEU A 275 -22.05 -6.54 30.25
CA LEU A 275 -20.81 -7.29 30.47
C LEU A 275 -21.10 -8.64 31.14
N THR A 276 -20.52 -9.70 30.59
CA THR A 276 -20.42 -11.02 31.24
C THR A 276 -19.52 -10.95 32.49
N ASP A 277 -19.60 -11.97 33.35
CA ASP A 277 -18.80 -11.98 34.58
C ASP A 277 -17.28 -12.00 34.33
N ASP A 278 -16.83 -12.58 33.21
CA ASP A 278 -15.41 -12.55 32.84
C ASP A 278 -15.00 -11.21 32.22
N GLU A 279 -15.88 -10.56 31.46
CA GLU A 279 -15.63 -9.21 30.94
C GLU A 279 -15.60 -8.15 32.05
N LYS A 280 -16.39 -8.32 33.12
CA LYS A 280 -16.29 -7.46 34.32
C LYS A 280 -14.94 -7.57 35.01
N LYS A 281 -14.34 -8.76 35.05
CA LYS A 281 -12.96 -8.95 35.58
C LYS A 281 -11.94 -8.25 34.69
N MET A 282 -12.08 -8.36 33.37
CA MET A 282 -11.21 -7.65 32.42
C MET A 282 -11.36 -6.14 32.53
N GLU A 283 -12.59 -5.64 32.68
CA GLU A 283 -12.87 -4.22 32.95
C GLU A 283 -12.12 -3.73 34.21
N GLU A 284 -12.16 -4.49 35.30
CA GLU A 284 -11.48 -4.13 36.54
C GLU A 284 -9.94 -4.12 36.37
N GLU A 285 -9.38 -5.07 35.63
CA GLU A 285 -7.95 -5.06 35.27
C GLU A 285 -7.58 -3.83 34.41
N ILE A 286 -8.39 -3.51 33.40
CA ILE A 286 -8.19 -2.34 32.54
C ILE A 286 -8.29 -1.05 33.38
N ARG A 287 -9.22 -0.98 34.34
CA ARG A 287 -9.35 0.14 35.29
C ARG A 287 -8.08 0.32 36.12
N ASN A 288 -7.46 -0.78 36.55
CA ASN A 288 -6.18 -0.73 37.26
C ASN A 288 -5.02 -0.27 36.38
N ILE A 289 -4.99 -0.65 35.10
CA ILE A 289 -4.00 -0.15 34.12
C ILE A 289 -4.16 1.37 33.95
N TRP A 290 -5.39 1.86 33.74
CA TRP A 290 -5.68 3.29 33.63
C TRP A 290 -5.22 4.05 34.87
N LYS A 291 -5.49 3.52 36.08
CA LYS A 291 -5.02 4.11 37.34
C LYS A 291 -3.49 4.13 37.46
N GLY A 292 -2.81 3.10 36.97
CA GLY A 292 -1.35 3.02 36.95
C GLY A 292 -0.67 3.95 35.94
N ILE A 293 -1.42 4.45 34.96
CA ILE A 293 -0.99 5.45 33.99
C ILE A 293 -1.33 6.86 34.50
N LEU A 294 -2.60 7.07 34.84
CA LEU A 294 -3.16 8.33 35.33
C LEU A 294 -2.93 8.49 36.84
N SER A 295 -1.66 8.53 37.24
CA SER A 295 -1.24 8.57 38.65
C SER A 295 -1.78 9.77 39.45
N ASN A 296 -2.21 10.83 38.76
CA ASN A 296 -2.83 12.03 39.32
C ASN A 296 -4.35 11.91 39.52
N VAL A 297 -4.99 10.83 39.06
CA VAL A 297 -6.43 10.58 39.20
C VAL A 297 -6.66 9.56 40.32
N LEU A 298 -7.37 9.96 41.38
CA LEU A 298 -7.59 9.13 42.57
C LEU A 298 -8.47 7.89 42.29
N VAL A 299 -9.50 8.06 41.46
CA VAL A 299 -10.47 7.03 41.08
C VAL A 299 -10.77 7.17 39.59
N ILE A 300 -10.63 6.08 38.83
CA ILE A 300 -11.04 6.03 37.43
C ILE A 300 -12.54 5.76 37.40
N GLU A 301 -13.34 6.80 37.17
CA GLU A 301 -14.78 6.73 36.89
C GLU A 301 -15.04 6.48 35.40
N ASP A 302 -16.24 6.03 35.06
CA ASP A 302 -16.65 5.72 33.68
C ASP A 302 -16.50 6.93 32.73
N THR A 303 -16.71 8.13 33.24
CA THR A 303 -16.55 9.40 32.51
C THR A 303 -15.12 9.94 32.48
N THR A 304 -14.15 9.22 33.06
CA THR A 304 -12.75 9.65 33.09
C THR A 304 -12.21 9.66 31.68
N ASP A 305 -11.78 10.83 31.19
CA ASP A 305 -11.16 10.96 29.89
C ASP A 305 -9.64 10.81 30.01
N PHE A 306 -9.06 9.90 29.23
CA PHE A 306 -7.67 9.50 29.29
C PHE A 306 -6.72 10.69 29.06
N PHE A 307 -7.00 11.52 28.07
CA PHE A 307 -6.12 12.62 27.68
C PHE A 307 -6.34 13.87 28.53
N LYS A 308 -7.59 14.22 28.84
CA LYS A 308 -7.89 15.35 29.75
C LYS A 308 -7.36 15.11 31.17
N SER A 309 -7.18 13.84 31.53
CA SER A 309 -6.57 13.43 32.80
C SER A 309 -5.03 13.47 32.78
N GLY A 310 -4.40 13.86 31.68
CA GLY A 310 -2.95 14.09 31.60
C GLY A 310 -2.13 13.01 30.90
N ALA A 311 -2.75 11.99 30.30
CA ALA A 311 -2.02 11.00 29.51
C ALA A 311 -1.45 11.60 28.21
N ALA A 312 -0.22 11.21 27.87
CA ALA A 312 0.45 11.59 26.64
C ALA A 312 0.47 10.45 25.61
N SER A 313 1.00 10.70 24.42
CA SER A 313 1.09 9.70 23.34
C SER A 313 1.89 8.44 23.72
N MET A 314 2.88 8.55 24.63
CA MET A 314 3.61 7.39 25.15
C MET A 314 2.74 6.51 26.04
N ASP A 315 1.80 7.11 26.77
CA ASP A 315 0.89 6.40 27.67
C ASP A 315 -0.17 5.61 26.91
N VAL A 316 -0.54 6.05 25.69
CA VAL A 316 -1.39 5.29 24.78
C VAL A 316 -0.75 3.96 24.41
N VAL A 317 0.55 3.97 24.06
CA VAL A 317 1.29 2.76 23.72
C VAL A 317 1.36 1.83 24.92
N ARG A 318 1.63 2.38 26.11
CA ARG A 318 1.66 1.63 27.37
C ARG A 318 0.31 0.98 27.67
N LEU A 319 -0.78 1.73 27.58
CA LEU A 319 -2.13 1.22 27.79
C LEU A 319 -2.42 0.03 26.85
N VAL A 320 -2.17 0.20 25.56
CA VAL A 320 -2.44 -0.85 24.56
C VAL A 320 -1.67 -2.14 24.86
N GLU A 321 -0.38 -2.03 25.20
CA GLU A 321 0.45 -3.21 25.44
C GLU A 321 0.14 -3.88 26.79
N GLU A 322 -0.14 -3.12 27.86
CA GLU A 322 -0.55 -3.71 29.15
C GLU A 322 -1.93 -4.40 29.03
N VAL A 323 -2.87 -3.83 28.27
CA VAL A 323 -4.18 -4.46 28.02
C VAL A 323 -4.02 -5.77 27.25
N LYS A 324 -3.22 -5.81 26.18
CA LYS A 324 -2.94 -7.05 25.44
C LYS A 324 -2.25 -8.12 26.29
N GLN A 325 -1.39 -7.70 27.22
CA GLN A 325 -0.68 -8.62 28.10
C GLN A 325 -1.60 -9.25 29.14
N LYS A 326 -2.53 -8.46 29.70
CA LYS A 326 -3.40 -8.88 30.80
C LYS A 326 -4.74 -9.43 30.34
N CYS A 327 -5.20 -9.03 29.16
CA CYS A 327 -6.46 -9.47 28.57
C CYS A 327 -6.17 -10.14 27.23
N GLU A 328 -6.14 -11.48 27.23
CA GLU A 328 -5.90 -12.26 26.01
C GLU A 328 -7.09 -12.15 25.03
N GLY A 329 -6.82 -12.25 23.73
CA GLY A 329 -7.86 -12.44 22.70
C GLY A 329 -8.36 -11.18 21.99
N VAL A 330 -7.96 -9.97 22.37
CA VAL A 330 -8.36 -8.73 21.68
C VAL A 330 -7.27 -8.21 20.73
N GLN A 331 -7.67 -7.67 19.56
CA GLN A 331 -6.78 -6.85 18.73
C GLN A 331 -7.00 -5.37 18.99
N LEU A 332 -6.07 -4.76 19.72
CA LEU A 332 -6.10 -3.34 20.10
C LEU A 332 -4.95 -2.57 19.43
N GLN A 333 -5.24 -1.40 18.86
CA GLN A 333 -4.29 -0.48 18.23
C GLN A 333 -4.29 0.88 18.95
N ASN A 334 -3.25 1.69 18.73
CA ASN A 334 -3.16 3.01 19.37
C ASN A 334 -4.34 3.92 18.99
N GLU A 335 -4.81 3.84 17.74
CA GLU A 335 -5.96 4.61 17.23
C GLU A 335 -7.24 4.36 18.08
N ASP A 336 -7.42 3.15 18.58
CA ASP A 336 -8.58 2.75 19.37
C ASP A 336 -8.71 3.60 20.66
N VAL A 337 -7.58 3.92 21.31
CA VAL A 337 -7.56 4.77 22.51
C VAL A 337 -7.94 6.22 22.18
N TYR A 338 -7.56 6.72 21.00
CA TYR A 338 -7.93 8.07 20.57
C TYR A 338 -9.42 8.17 20.20
N MET A 339 -10.00 7.08 19.70
CA MET A 339 -11.41 7.02 19.32
C MET A 339 -12.35 6.77 20.51
N ALA A 340 -11.82 6.18 21.58
CA ALA A 340 -12.56 5.86 22.80
C ALA A 340 -11.82 6.44 24.02
N SER A 341 -11.83 7.77 24.11
CA SER A 341 -11.02 8.50 25.11
C SER A 341 -11.56 8.41 26.54
N THR A 342 -12.85 8.13 26.72
CA THR A 342 -13.44 7.92 28.05
C THR A 342 -13.32 6.46 28.47
N PHE A 343 -13.23 6.19 29.77
CA PHE A 343 -13.11 4.83 30.28
C PHE A 343 -14.27 3.94 29.82
N GLN A 344 -15.50 4.45 29.89
CA GLN A 344 -16.68 3.72 29.46
C GLN A 344 -16.64 3.40 27.96
N ASP A 345 -16.31 4.38 27.12
CA ASP A 345 -16.22 4.15 25.67
C ASP A 345 -15.12 3.13 25.34
N PHE A 346 -13.99 3.20 26.05
CA PHE A 346 -12.88 2.27 25.88
C PHE A 346 -13.28 0.83 26.21
N ILE A 347 -14.00 0.63 27.32
CA ILE A 347 -14.49 -0.69 27.71
C ILE A 347 -15.54 -1.22 26.73
N GLN A 348 -16.49 -0.38 26.31
CA GLN A 348 -17.52 -0.77 25.36
C GLN A 348 -16.91 -1.16 24.01
N MET A 349 -15.93 -0.40 23.52
CA MET A 349 -15.17 -0.74 22.31
C MET A 349 -14.32 -2.00 22.51
N PHE A 350 -13.62 -2.14 23.64
CA PHE A 350 -12.80 -3.31 23.95
C PHE A 350 -13.64 -4.60 23.92
N VAL A 351 -14.82 -4.57 24.55
CA VAL A 351 -15.74 -5.71 24.61
C VAL A 351 -16.32 -6.04 23.24
N ARG A 352 -16.74 -5.03 22.46
CA ARG A 352 -17.20 -5.25 21.08
C ARG A 352 -16.11 -5.89 20.21
N LYS A 353 -14.86 -5.45 20.35
CA LYS A 353 -13.72 -6.08 19.67
C LYS A 353 -13.42 -7.49 20.16
N LEU A 354 -13.52 -7.72 21.46
CA LEU A 354 -13.31 -9.04 22.06
C LEU A 354 -14.36 -10.05 21.58
N ARG A 355 -15.62 -9.62 21.45
CA ARG A 355 -16.74 -10.43 20.93
C ARG A 355 -16.75 -10.57 19.41
N GLY A 356 -15.92 -9.79 18.70
CA GLY A 356 -15.95 -9.72 17.24
C GLY A 356 -17.13 -8.96 16.66
N GLU A 357 -17.85 -8.17 17.46
CA GLU A 357 -19.02 -7.35 17.04
C GLU A 357 -18.61 -6.16 16.15
N ASP A 358 -17.33 -5.77 16.17
CA ASP A 358 -16.73 -4.80 15.23
C ASP A 358 -16.31 -5.44 13.89
N GLN A 359 -16.56 -6.73 13.67
CA GLN A 359 -16.37 -7.32 12.34
C GLN A 359 -17.40 -6.72 11.38
N GLU A 360 -16.94 -5.83 10.49
CA GLU A 360 -17.64 -5.48 9.24
C GLU A 360 -18.24 -6.77 8.68
N GLU A 361 -19.55 -6.79 8.35
CA GLU A 361 -20.27 -7.95 7.80
C GLU A 361 -19.35 -8.72 6.85
N GLU A 362 -18.93 -9.93 7.25
CA GLU A 362 -18.05 -10.76 6.46
C GLU A 362 -18.84 -11.19 5.21
N LEU A 363 -18.63 -10.47 4.09
CA LEU A 363 -19.17 -10.81 2.78
C LEU A 363 -18.42 -12.05 2.24
N VAL A 364 -18.74 -13.19 2.84
CA VAL A 364 -18.11 -14.49 2.63
C VAL A 364 -19.17 -15.45 2.09
N ALA A 365 -18.90 -16.02 0.92
CA ALA A 365 -19.75 -17.05 0.36
C ALA A 365 -19.57 -18.33 1.18
N THR A 366 -20.67 -18.88 1.68
CA THR A 366 -20.66 -20.13 2.47
C THR A 366 -21.25 -21.27 1.65
N LYS A 367 -20.62 -22.45 1.68
CA LYS A 367 -21.11 -23.64 0.99
C LYS A 367 -20.89 -24.89 1.84
N GLU A 368 -21.94 -25.68 2.01
CA GLU A 368 -21.85 -27.03 2.57
C GLU A 368 -21.35 -27.99 1.49
N VAL A 369 -20.13 -28.50 1.66
CA VAL A 369 -19.48 -29.39 0.68
C VAL A 369 -18.39 -30.21 1.36
N ASN A 370 -18.15 -31.45 0.90
CA ASN A 370 -17.11 -32.32 1.45
C ASN A 370 -17.19 -32.52 2.98
N ASN A 371 -18.42 -32.59 3.53
CA ASN A 371 -18.72 -32.70 4.96
C ASN A 371 -18.16 -31.55 5.81
N MET A 372 -18.07 -30.34 5.25
CA MET A 372 -17.68 -29.13 5.97
C MET A 372 -18.41 -27.89 5.43
N THR A 373 -18.52 -26.88 6.29
CA THR A 373 -18.93 -25.54 5.90
C THR A 373 -17.71 -24.79 5.38
N VAL A 374 -17.62 -24.60 4.06
CA VAL A 374 -16.52 -23.85 3.43
C VAL A 374 -16.88 -22.37 3.36
N LYS A 375 -15.94 -21.52 3.80
CA LYS A 375 -16.07 -20.06 3.79
C LYS A 375 -15.11 -19.44 2.76
N MET A 376 -15.67 -18.83 1.72
CA MET A 376 -14.94 -18.29 0.57
C MET A 376 -15.12 -16.78 0.47
N PRO A 377 -14.10 -15.99 0.83
CA PRO A 377 -14.07 -14.58 0.47
C PRO A 377 -14.15 -14.43 -1.05
N HIS A 378 -14.95 -13.48 -1.53
CA HIS A 378 -15.23 -13.31 -2.97
C HIS A 378 -14.97 -11.88 -3.47
N GLN A 379 -14.39 -11.04 -2.63
CA GLN A 379 -14.13 -9.63 -2.91
C GLN A 379 -12.68 -9.37 -3.34
N CYS A 380 -12.37 -8.17 -3.84
CA CYS A 380 -10.99 -7.74 -3.99
C CYS A 380 -10.34 -7.63 -2.60
N PHE A 381 -9.08 -8.05 -2.46
CA PHE A 381 -8.36 -7.88 -1.19
C PHE A 381 -7.33 -6.76 -1.35
N ILE A 382 -7.58 -5.62 -0.70
CA ILE A 382 -6.75 -4.41 -0.81
C ILE A 382 -6.46 -3.89 0.58
N ASN A 383 -5.19 -3.60 0.86
CA ASN A 383 -4.77 -2.98 2.12
C ASN A 383 -5.24 -3.73 3.40
N GLY A 384 -5.27 -5.06 3.36
CA GLY A 384 -5.70 -5.87 4.51
C GLY A 384 -7.22 -5.99 4.69
N LYS A 385 -8.02 -5.52 3.74
CA LYS A 385 -9.48 -5.61 3.77
C LYS A 385 -10.03 -6.26 2.51
N PHE A 386 -11.17 -6.92 2.65
CA PHE A 386 -12.01 -7.34 1.52
C PHE A 386 -12.95 -6.20 1.16
N GLU A 387 -12.94 -5.78 -0.10
CA GLU A 387 -13.74 -4.68 -0.61
C GLU A 387 -14.30 -5.04 -2.00
N ASP A 388 -15.50 -4.57 -2.30
CA ASP A 388 -16.03 -4.66 -3.65
C ASP A 388 -15.14 -3.91 -4.66
N ALA A 389 -15.22 -4.33 -5.92
CA ALA A 389 -14.63 -3.55 -7.00
C ALA A 389 -15.25 -2.14 -7.01
N GLU A 390 -14.45 -1.12 -7.32
CA GLU A 390 -14.85 0.30 -7.27
C GLU A 390 -16.17 0.58 -8.03
N ASN A 391 -16.41 -0.13 -9.13
CA ASN A 391 -17.60 0.01 -9.97
C ASN A 391 -18.72 -1.01 -9.66
N GLY A 392 -18.60 -1.77 -8.57
CA GLY A 392 -19.52 -2.82 -8.15
C GLY A 392 -19.57 -4.04 -9.09
N LYS A 393 -18.69 -4.13 -10.10
CA LYS A 393 -18.76 -5.18 -11.11
C LYS A 393 -18.33 -6.51 -10.51
N THR A 394 -19.08 -7.57 -10.85
CA THR A 394 -18.75 -8.95 -10.48
C THR A 394 -18.73 -9.85 -11.71
N TYR A 395 -18.21 -11.06 -11.56
CA TYR A 395 -18.35 -12.16 -12.52
C TYR A 395 -18.57 -13.48 -11.78
N GLU A 396 -19.04 -14.50 -12.48
CA GLU A 396 -19.30 -15.82 -11.91
C GLU A 396 -18.05 -16.70 -12.04
N THR A 397 -17.65 -17.35 -10.94
CA THR A 397 -16.71 -18.48 -10.98
C THR A 397 -17.49 -19.79 -11.01
N ILE A 398 -17.03 -20.74 -11.83
CA ILE A 398 -17.81 -21.89 -12.28
C ILE A 398 -17.16 -23.17 -11.80
N ASN A 399 -17.95 -24.07 -11.23
CA ASN A 399 -17.49 -25.41 -10.86
C ASN A 399 -17.33 -26.25 -12.14
N PRO A 400 -16.12 -26.73 -12.48
CA PRO A 400 -15.91 -27.51 -13.70
C PRO A 400 -16.55 -28.90 -13.67
N THR A 401 -16.94 -29.40 -12.49
CA THR A 401 -17.52 -30.74 -12.32
C THR A 401 -18.91 -30.83 -12.97
N ASP A 402 -19.73 -29.79 -12.80
CA ASP A 402 -21.13 -29.76 -13.21
C ASP A 402 -21.52 -28.51 -14.02
N GLY A 403 -20.62 -27.53 -14.15
CA GLY A 403 -20.86 -26.27 -14.83
C GLY A 403 -21.69 -25.26 -14.02
N SER A 404 -21.97 -25.54 -12.74
CA SER A 404 -22.74 -24.66 -11.87
C SER A 404 -21.93 -23.44 -11.42
N VAL A 405 -22.62 -22.34 -11.11
CA VAL A 405 -22.01 -21.16 -10.50
C VAL A 405 -21.68 -21.46 -9.04
N ILE A 406 -20.42 -21.24 -8.63
CA ILE A 406 -20.00 -21.36 -7.23
C ILE A 406 -20.46 -20.12 -6.46
N CYS A 407 -20.02 -18.93 -6.90
CA CYS A 407 -20.41 -17.63 -6.37
C CYS A 407 -20.05 -16.51 -7.36
N LYS A 408 -20.47 -15.27 -7.03
CA LYS A 408 -20.02 -14.05 -7.72
C LYS A 408 -18.75 -13.53 -7.06
N VAL A 409 -17.76 -13.17 -7.87
CA VAL A 409 -16.48 -12.63 -7.44
C VAL A 409 -16.32 -11.20 -7.97
N SER A 410 -15.74 -10.30 -7.18
CA SER A 410 -15.46 -8.93 -7.63
C SER A 410 -14.58 -8.92 -8.88
N TYR A 411 -14.89 -8.03 -9.81
CA TYR A 411 -14.18 -7.84 -11.06
C TYR A 411 -13.40 -6.52 -10.96
N ALA A 412 -12.14 -6.60 -10.49
CA ALA A 412 -11.31 -5.44 -10.20
C ALA A 412 -11.25 -4.47 -11.40
N SER A 413 -11.46 -3.17 -11.15
CA SER A 413 -11.34 -2.06 -12.08
C SER A 413 -9.87 -1.61 -12.24
N LEU A 414 -9.61 -0.61 -13.11
CA LEU A 414 -8.31 0.05 -13.15
C LEU A 414 -8.00 0.83 -11.86
N GLY A 415 -9.01 1.46 -11.26
CA GLY A 415 -8.89 2.16 -9.98
C GLY A 415 -8.54 1.20 -8.85
N ASP A 416 -9.10 -0.01 -8.83
CA ASP A 416 -8.74 -1.04 -7.86
C ASP A 416 -7.27 -1.47 -7.97
N VAL A 417 -6.74 -1.56 -9.20
CA VAL A 417 -5.31 -1.82 -9.41
C VAL A 417 -4.45 -0.71 -8.82
N ASP A 418 -4.80 0.53 -9.07
CA ASP A 418 -4.05 1.69 -8.60
C ASP A 418 -4.11 1.80 -7.06
N ARG A 419 -5.27 1.53 -6.45
CA ARG A 419 -5.43 1.46 -4.99
C ARG A 419 -4.57 0.35 -4.37
N ALA A 420 -4.57 -0.85 -4.97
CA ALA A 420 -3.74 -1.96 -4.49
C ALA A 420 -2.25 -1.67 -4.61
N VAL A 421 -1.80 -1.06 -5.71
CA VAL A 421 -0.39 -0.70 -5.89
C VAL A 421 0.01 0.42 -4.93
N ALA A 422 -0.85 1.41 -4.68
CA ALA A 422 -0.62 2.45 -3.69
C ALA A 422 -0.49 1.86 -2.27
N ALA A 423 -1.38 0.93 -1.89
CA ALA A 423 -1.30 0.23 -0.62
C ALA A 423 0.00 -0.60 -0.49
N ALA A 424 0.39 -1.32 -1.55
CA ALA A 424 1.63 -2.07 -1.58
C ALA A 424 2.88 -1.18 -1.47
N LYS A 425 2.84 0.01 -2.10
CA LYS A 425 3.91 0.99 -2.01
C LYS A 425 4.03 1.56 -0.60
N GLU A 426 2.91 1.98 -0.01
CA GLU A 426 2.88 2.50 1.36
C GLU A 426 3.40 1.48 2.37
N ALA A 427 2.93 0.23 2.26
CA ALA A 427 3.40 -0.87 3.11
C ALA A 427 4.91 -1.16 2.98
N TYR A 428 5.48 -0.91 1.80
CA TYR A 428 6.91 -1.09 1.54
C TYR A 428 7.76 0.10 2.02
N ASP A 429 7.41 1.33 1.63
CA ASP A 429 8.22 2.54 1.88
C ASP A 429 8.12 3.00 3.36
N ASN A 430 6.90 2.93 3.91
CA ASN A 430 6.56 3.51 5.22
C ASN A 430 6.08 2.49 6.24
N GLY A 431 5.52 1.36 5.77
CA GLY A 431 5.02 0.29 6.62
C GLY A 431 6.11 -0.51 7.35
N PRO A 432 5.70 -1.33 8.34
CA PRO A 432 6.64 -2.12 9.13
C PRO A 432 7.37 -3.18 8.29
N TRP A 433 6.78 -3.67 7.20
CA TRP A 433 7.32 -4.79 6.42
C TRP A 433 8.70 -4.51 5.78
N GLY A 434 8.87 -3.34 5.18
CA GLY A 434 10.13 -2.91 4.56
C GLY A 434 11.24 -2.64 5.57
N ARG A 435 10.89 -2.41 6.85
CA ARG A 435 11.81 -2.07 7.95
C ARG A 435 12.01 -3.20 8.96
N MET A 436 11.18 -4.24 8.89
CA MET A 436 11.20 -5.40 9.79
C MET A 436 12.49 -6.18 9.65
N ASN A 437 13.00 -6.71 10.77
CA ASN A 437 14.14 -7.62 10.73
C ASN A 437 13.79 -8.83 9.84
N PRO A 438 14.75 -9.32 9.03
CA PRO A 438 14.47 -10.47 8.18
C PRO A 438 14.03 -11.71 8.96
N ARG A 439 14.50 -11.90 10.21
CA ARG A 439 14.05 -13.01 11.05
C ARG A 439 12.57 -12.92 11.42
N ASP A 440 12.11 -11.75 11.85
CA ASP A 440 10.70 -11.53 12.25
C ASP A 440 9.77 -11.69 11.05
N ARG A 441 10.24 -11.26 9.86
CA ARG A 441 9.57 -11.54 8.59
C ARG A 441 9.43 -13.04 8.34
N GLY A 442 10.50 -13.81 8.60
CA GLY A 442 10.48 -15.27 8.55
C GLY A 442 9.44 -15.86 9.50
N SER A 443 9.36 -15.38 10.74
CA SER A 443 8.36 -15.84 11.73
C SER A 443 6.92 -15.64 11.24
N LEU A 444 6.60 -14.50 10.62
CA LEU A 444 5.27 -14.26 10.05
C LEU A 444 4.96 -15.20 8.87
N LEU A 445 5.95 -15.52 8.04
CA LEU A 445 5.78 -16.47 6.93
C LEU A 445 5.64 -17.92 7.42
N TYR A 446 6.30 -18.30 8.52
CA TYR A 446 6.06 -19.58 9.18
C TYR A 446 4.64 -19.64 9.74
N LYS A 447 4.20 -18.62 10.47
CA LYS A 447 2.82 -18.55 11.00
C LYS A 447 1.77 -18.63 9.90
N LEU A 448 2.00 -17.98 8.76
CA LEU A 448 1.12 -18.10 7.59
C LEU A 448 1.08 -19.54 7.06
N ALA A 449 2.22 -20.23 6.98
CA ALA A 449 2.24 -21.64 6.58
C ALA A 449 1.50 -22.55 7.56
N ASP A 450 1.61 -22.28 8.88
CA ASP A 450 0.90 -23.05 9.91
C ASP A 450 -0.62 -22.83 9.82
N LEU A 451 -1.07 -21.60 9.58
CA LEU A 451 -2.49 -21.31 9.33
C LEU A 451 -3.00 -21.97 8.03
N MET A 452 -2.18 -22.03 6.99
CA MET A 452 -2.52 -22.77 5.77
C MET A 452 -2.61 -24.28 6.03
N GLU A 453 -1.80 -24.83 6.93
CA GLU A 453 -1.86 -26.23 7.34
C GLU A 453 -3.09 -26.52 8.20
N GLU A 454 -3.46 -25.61 9.11
CA GLU A 454 -4.70 -25.70 9.88
C GLU A 454 -5.95 -25.69 8.99
N HIS A 455 -5.93 -24.95 7.89
CA HIS A 455 -7.03 -24.84 6.94
C HIS A 455 -6.83 -25.71 5.68
N GLN A 456 -5.97 -26.72 5.73
CA GLN A 456 -5.55 -27.45 4.52
C GLN A 456 -6.69 -28.20 3.83
N GLU A 457 -7.63 -28.78 4.59
CA GLU A 457 -8.80 -29.47 4.06
C GLU A 457 -9.79 -28.49 3.43
N GLU A 458 -9.98 -27.31 4.03
CA GLU A 458 -10.82 -26.24 3.47
C GLU A 458 -10.21 -25.72 2.16
N LEU A 459 -8.90 -25.40 2.16
CA LEU A 459 -8.17 -24.95 0.97
C LEU A 459 -8.22 -25.99 -0.15
N ALA A 460 -8.04 -27.28 0.17
CA ALA A 460 -8.10 -28.36 -0.81
C ALA A 460 -9.52 -28.52 -1.37
N THR A 461 -10.55 -28.36 -0.54
CA THR A 461 -11.95 -28.41 -0.97
C THR A 461 -12.28 -27.25 -1.91
N ILE A 462 -11.85 -26.02 -1.59
CA ILE A 462 -12.00 -24.85 -2.48
C ILE A 462 -11.27 -25.09 -3.80
N GLU A 463 -10.03 -25.57 -3.77
CA GLU A 463 -9.25 -25.86 -4.98
C GLU A 463 -9.95 -26.93 -5.85
N SER A 464 -10.57 -27.94 -5.24
CA SER A 464 -11.33 -28.98 -5.95
C SER A 464 -12.55 -28.44 -6.68
N ILE A 465 -13.34 -27.58 -6.03
CA ILE A 465 -14.57 -27.04 -6.64
C ILE A 465 -14.27 -25.89 -7.62
N ASP A 466 -13.22 -25.10 -7.41
CA ASP A 466 -12.88 -23.94 -8.26
C ASP A 466 -12.01 -24.35 -9.46
N SER A 467 -11.21 -25.41 -9.34
CA SER A 467 -10.26 -25.80 -10.39
C SER A 467 -10.45 -27.21 -10.98
N GLY A 468 -11.26 -28.06 -10.36
CA GLY A 468 -11.42 -29.47 -10.75
C GLY A 468 -10.31 -30.39 -10.26
N ALA A 469 -9.40 -29.91 -9.40
CA ALA A 469 -8.35 -30.71 -8.80
C ALA A 469 -8.94 -31.84 -7.94
N VAL A 470 -8.55 -33.09 -8.17
CA VAL A 470 -8.94 -34.22 -7.31
C VAL A 470 -8.50 -33.93 -5.87
N TYR A 471 -9.41 -34.04 -4.90
CA TYR A 471 -9.22 -33.59 -3.51
C TYR A 471 -7.97 -34.18 -2.84
N THR A 472 -7.73 -35.48 -3.00
CA THR A 472 -6.55 -36.15 -2.42
C THR A 472 -5.24 -35.59 -2.99
N LEU A 473 -5.24 -35.25 -4.28
CA LEU A 473 -4.14 -34.58 -4.95
C LEU A 473 -4.04 -33.09 -4.58
N ALA A 474 -5.17 -32.40 -4.41
CA ALA A 474 -5.22 -31.01 -3.96
C ALA A 474 -4.59 -30.88 -2.56
N LEU A 475 -5.00 -31.72 -1.63
CA LEU A 475 -4.48 -31.77 -0.26
C LEU A 475 -2.97 -32.03 -0.25
N LYS A 476 -2.52 -33.11 -0.90
CA LYS A 476 -1.10 -33.51 -0.88
C LYS A 476 -0.18 -32.56 -1.66
N THR A 477 -0.64 -32.05 -2.81
CA THR A 477 0.22 -31.31 -3.74
C THR A 477 -0.14 -29.84 -3.80
N HIS A 478 -1.38 -29.46 -4.15
CA HIS A 478 -1.73 -28.06 -4.35
C HIS A 478 -1.57 -27.27 -3.04
N VAL A 479 -2.02 -27.83 -1.92
CA VAL A 479 -1.95 -27.21 -0.59
C VAL A 479 -0.66 -27.63 0.13
N GLY A 480 -0.39 -28.94 0.23
CA GLY A 480 0.79 -29.44 0.94
C GLY A 480 2.11 -28.86 0.44
N MET A 481 2.30 -28.74 -0.89
CA MET A 481 3.50 -28.12 -1.44
C MET A 481 3.52 -26.59 -1.25
N SER A 482 2.35 -25.95 -1.19
CA SER A 482 2.25 -24.51 -0.87
C SER A 482 2.72 -24.23 0.55
N ILE A 483 2.28 -25.02 1.52
CA ILE A 483 2.73 -24.95 2.92
C ILE A 483 4.25 -25.13 2.99
N GLN A 484 4.78 -26.18 2.35
CA GLN A 484 6.23 -26.41 2.28
C GLN A 484 6.98 -25.24 1.66
N THR A 485 6.42 -24.61 0.62
CA THR A 485 7.03 -23.47 -0.06
C THR A 485 7.16 -22.26 0.87
N PHE A 486 6.10 -21.93 1.62
CA PHE A 486 6.16 -20.85 2.60
C PHE A 486 7.15 -21.15 3.73
N ARG A 487 7.14 -22.36 4.30
CA ARG A 487 8.13 -22.79 5.30
C ARG A 487 9.56 -22.70 4.78
N TYR A 488 9.80 -23.16 3.55
CA TYR A 488 11.11 -23.12 2.91
C TYR A 488 11.61 -21.67 2.77
N PHE A 489 10.81 -20.76 2.20
CA PHE A 489 11.24 -19.38 2.00
C PHE A 489 11.23 -18.53 3.28
N ALA A 490 10.42 -18.87 4.28
CA ALA A 490 10.52 -18.28 5.61
C ALA A 490 11.92 -18.50 6.21
N GLY A 491 12.47 -19.71 6.04
CA GLY A 491 13.85 -20.04 6.44
C GLY A 491 14.93 -19.28 5.68
N TRP A 492 14.63 -18.66 4.54
CA TRP A 492 15.59 -17.88 3.75
C TRP A 492 15.72 -16.42 4.17
N CYS A 493 14.73 -15.85 4.87
CA CYS A 493 14.69 -14.41 5.14
C CYS A 493 16.00 -13.90 5.78
N ASP A 494 16.55 -14.60 6.77
CA ASP A 494 17.80 -14.23 7.47
C ASP A 494 19.07 -14.86 6.88
N LYS A 495 18.96 -15.56 5.74
CA LYS A 495 20.09 -16.24 5.06
C LYS A 495 20.42 -15.60 3.70
N ILE A 496 19.72 -14.54 3.33
CA ILE A 496 20.02 -13.74 2.14
C ILE A 496 21.25 -12.87 2.41
N GLN A 497 22.41 -13.30 1.91
CA GLN A 497 23.69 -12.64 2.16
C GLN A 497 24.25 -11.87 0.95
N GLY A 498 25.00 -10.82 1.25
CA GLY A 498 25.88 -10.10 0.34
C GLY A 498 27.27 -10.76 0.22
N LYS A 499 28.24 -10.01 -0.27
CA LYS A 499 29.65 -10.44 -0.41
C LYS A 499 30.58 -9.29 -0.07
N THR A 500 31.77 -9.58 0.45
CA THR A 500 32.92 -8.65 0.47
C THR A 500 33.80 -8.94 -0.73
N ILE A 501 34.23 -7.90 -1.47
CA ILE A 501 34.95 -8.06 -2.74
C ILE A 501 36.36 -7.43 -2.61
N PRO A 502 37.44 -8.20 -2.84
CA PRO A 502 38.80 -7.69 -2.74
C PRO A 502 39.19 -6.92 -4.02
N ILE A 503 38.70 -5.68 -4.16
CA ILE A 503 39.10 -4.81 -5.26
C ILE A 503 40.54 -4.32 -5.12
N ASN A 504 41.14 -3.90 -6.24
CA ASN A 504 42.45 -3.25 -6.23
C ASN A 504 42.46 -2.06 -5.27
N GLN A 505 43.51 -1.97 -4.45
CA GLN A 505 43.66 -0.93 -3.45
C GLN A 505 44.18 0.37 -4.08
N ALA A 506 43.58 1.50 -3.75
CA ALA A 506 44.04 2.83 -4.14
C ALA A 506 45.22 3.29 -3.26
N ARG A 507 46.37 2.62 -3.38
CA ARG A 507 47.56 2.85 -2.54
C ARG A 507 47.98 4.34 -2.55
N PRO A 508 48.42 4.90 -1.40
CA PRO A 508 48.66 4.23 -0.10
C PRO A 508 47.40 3.94 0.73
N ASN A 509 46.22 4.38 0.28
CA ASN A 509 44.95 4.15 0.97
C ASN A 509 44.48 2.68 0.83
N ARG A 510 43.43 2.34 1.57
CA ARG A 510 42.71 1.07 1.49
C ARG A 510 41.27 1.27 1.01
N ASN A 511 40.71 0.24 0.38
CA ASN A 511 39.32 0.21 -0.06
C ASN A 511 38.60 -1.02 0.52
N LEU A 512 37.41 -0.79 1.08
CA LEU A 512 36.44 -1.84 1.41
C LEU A 512 35.32 -1.80 0.36
N THR A 513 35.03 -2.95 -0.25
CA THR A 513 33.89 -3.12 -1.16
C THR A 513 33.03 -4.27 -0.69
N PHE A 514 31.73 -4.05 -0.63
CA PHE A 514 30.75 -5.08 -0.28
C PHE A 514 29.46 -4.90 -1.08
N THR A 515 28.66 -5.96 -1.15
CA THR A 515 27.32 -5.93 -1.76
C THR A 515 26.25 -6.09 -0.70
N ARG A 516 25.10 -5.43 -0.91
CA ARG A 516 23.88 -5.62 -0.12
C ARG A 516 22.81 -6.22 -1.02
N LYS A 517 22.05 -7.17 -0.49
CA LYS A 517 20.86 -7.71 -1.15
C LYS A 517 19.67 -6.92 -0.61
N GLU A 518 19.03 -6.15 -1.47
CA GLU A 518 17.91 -5.29 -1.10
C GLU A 518 16.65 -5.75 -1.86
N PRO A 519 15.45 -5.60 -1.26
CA PRO A 519 14.20 -5.85 -1.97
C PRO A 519 14.06 -4.94 -3.19
N LEU A 520 13.24 -5.35 -4.16
CA LEU A 520 12.93 -4.57 -5.35
C LEU A 520 11.84 -3.52 -5.10
N GLY A 521 11.01 -3.69 -4.06
CA GLY A 521 9.85 -2.86 -3.77
C GLY A 521 8.55 -3.55 -4.18
N VAL A 522 7.62 -2.81 -4.78
CA VAL A 522 6.32 -3.37 -5.19
C VAL A 522 6.50 -4.35 -6.34
N CYS A 523 6.02 -5.58 -6.14
CA CYS A 523 6.01 -6.64 -7.14
C CYS A 523 4.58 -6.98 -7.57
N ALA A 524 4.39 -7.15 -8.87
CA ALA A 524 3.18 -7.74 -9.42
C ALA A 524 3.39 -9.22 -9.73
N ILE A 525 2.41 -10.05 -9.40
CA ILE A 525 2.41 -11.47 -9.75
C ILE A 525 1.12 -11.80 -10.48
N VAL A 526 1.25 -12.43 -11.64
CA VAL A 526 0.12 -12.93 -12.43
C VAL A 526 0.28 -14.44 -12.56
N ILE A 527 -0.70 -15.20 -12.06
CA ILE A 527 -0.65 -16.66 -11.97
C ILE A 527 -1.64 -17.34 -12.94
N PRO A 528 -1.34 -18.58 -13.38
CA PRO A 528 -2.23 -19.38 -14.20
C PRO A 528 -3.29 -20.08 -13.32
N TRP A 529 -4.16 -20.84 -13.97
CA TRP A 529 -5.33 -21.52 -13.36
C TRP A 529 -5.11 -23.00 -13.04
N ASN A 530 -3.98 -23.59 -13.45
CA ASN A 530 -3.82 -25.04 -13.39
C ASN A 530 -3.42 -25.60 -12.01
N TYR A 531 -2.73 -24.80 -11.19
CA TYR A 531 -2.53 -25.03 -9.75
C TYR A 531 -2.64 -23.68 -9.03
N PRO A 532 -3.87 -23.15 -8.84
CA PRO A 532 -4.07 -21.78 -8.38
C PRO A 532 -3.29 -21.40 -7.11
N LEU A 533 -3.45 -22.17 -6.02
CA LEU A 533 -2.76 -21.88 -4.76
C LEU A 533 -1.26 -22.19 -4.83
N MET A 534 -0.87 -23.26 -5.51
CA MET A 534 0.54 -23.66 -5.61
C MET A 534 1.39 -22.66 -6.40
N MET A 535 0.87 -22.17 -7.52
CA MET A 535 1.54 -21.14 -8.32
C MET A 535 1.58 -19.79 -7.61
N LEU A 536 0.54 -19.47 -6.82
CA LEU A 536 0.55 -18.35 -5.89
C LEU A 536 1.71 -18.51 -4.90
N ALA A 537 1.80 -19.64 -4.21
CA ALA A 537 2.80 -19.88 -3.17
C ALA A 537 4.23 -19.82 -3.70
N TRP A 538 4.50 -20.48 -4.84
CA TRP A 538 5.82 -20.49 -5.48
C TRP A 538 6.38 -19.09 -5.75
N LYS A 539 5.53 -18.17 -6.20
CA LYS A 539 5.96 -16.80 -6.51
C LYS A 539 5.91 -15.90 -5.28
N SER A 540 4.86 -16.02 -4.47
CA SER A 540 4.59 -15.09 -3.37
C SER A 540 5.52 -15.33 -2.19
N ALA A 541 5.78 -16.59 -1.82
CA ALA A 541 6.66 -16.90 -0.68
C ALA A 541 8.08 -16.35 -0.89
N ALA A 542 8.68 -16.54 -2.08
CA ALA A 542 9.99 -16.00 -2.41
C ALA A 542 9.99 -14.47 -2.48
N CYS A 543 8.93 -13.87 -3.02
CA CYS A 543 8.76 -12.42 -3.13
C CYS A 543 8.69 -11.77 -1.74
N LEU A 544 7.85 -12.31 -0.86
CA LEU A 544 7.65 -11.85 0.50
C LEU A 544 8.88 -12.07 1.36
N ALA A 545 9.53 -13.24 1.30
CA ALA A 545 10.75 -13.52 2.06
C ALA A 545 11.88 -12.52 1.74
N ALA A 546 12.01 -12.14 0.46
CA ALA A 546 12.95 -11.13 0.02
C ALA A 546 12.59 -9.69 0.45
N GLY A 547 11.45 -9.47 1.12
CA GLY A 547 11.04 -8.18 1.70
C GLY A 547 10.26 -7.27 0.77
N ASN A 548 9.73 -7.81 -0.32
CA ASN A 548 8.88 -7.07 -1.25
C ASN A 548 7.43 -7.06 -0.75
N THR A 549 6.63 -6.16 -1.30
CA THR A 549 5.16 -6.18 -1.21
C THR A 549 4.57 -6.67 -2.54
N LEU A 550 3.35 -7.17 -2.49
CA LEU A 550 2.74 -7.96 -3.56
C LEU A 550 1.37 -7.41 -3.96
N VAL A 551 1.18 -7.21 -5.27
CA VAL A 551 -0.13 -7.14 -5.92
C VAL A 551 -0.29 -8.35 -6.83
N LEU A 552 -1.19 -9.26 -6.46
CA LEU A 552 -1.40 -10.53 -7.13
C LEU A 552 -2.69 -10.53 -7.94
N LYS A 553 -2.61 -11.06 -9.15
CA LYS A 553 -3.75 -11.28 -10.04
C LYS A 553 -3.92 -12.80 -10.24
N PRO A 554 -4.94 -13.44 -9.65
CA PRO A 554 -5.26 -14.83 -9.93
C PRO A 554 -5.84 -14.98 -11.34
N ALA A 555 -5.77 -16.17 -11.93
CA ALA A 555 -6.51 -16.43 -13.16
C ALA A 555 -8.01 -16.17 -12.91
N GLN A 556 -8.71 -15.61 -13.90
CA GLN A 556 -10.12 -15.21 -13.71
C GLN A 556 -11.00 -16.43 -13.41
N VAL A 557 -10.66 -17.61 -13.93
CA VAL A 557 -11.44 -18.83 -13.75
C VAL A 557 -11.16 -19.57 -12.43
N THR A 558 -10.19 -19.12 -11.62
CA THR A 558 -9.82 -19.78 -10.36
C THR A 558 -9.37 -18.78 -9.28
N PRO A 559 -10.25 -17.90 -8.79
CA PRO A 559 -9.87 -16.86 -7.83
C PRO A 559 -9.88 -17.31 -6.36
N LEU A 560 -10.61 -18.37 -6.00
CA LEU A 560 -11.13 -18.52 -4.64
C LEU A 560 -10.06 -18.88 -3.61
N THR A 561 -9.12 -19.78 -3.92
CA THR A 561 -8.02 -20.10 -2.99
C THR A 561 -7.03 -18.95 -2.81
N ALA A 562 -6.89 -18.08 -3.82
CA ALA A 562 -6.11 -16.86 -3.66
C ALA A 562 -6.77 -15.90 -2.66
N LEU A 563 -8.10 -15.74 -2.74
CA LEU A 563 -8.85 -14.92 -1.79
C LEU A 563 -8.85 -15.51 -0.38
N LYS A 564 -8.99 -16.84 -0.24
CA LYS A 564 -8.84 -17.51 1.05
C LYS A 564 -7.44 -17.32 1.64
N PHE A 565 -6.40 -17.39 0.80
CA PHE A 565 -5.02 -17.09 1.22
C PHE A 565 -4.86 -15.65 1.75
N ALA A 566 -5.55 -14.67 1.16
CA ALA A 566 -5.55 -13.30 1.69
C ALA A 566 -6.12 -13.22 3.11
N GLU A 567 -7.24 -13.89 3.39
CA GLU A 567 -7.81 -13.99 4.74
C GLU A 567 -6.78 -14.56 5.73
N LEU A 568 -6.13 -15.68 5.37
CA LEU A 568 -5.10 -16.31 6.21
C LEU A 568 -3.87 -15.40 6.41
N SER A 569 -3.53 -14.56 5.43
CA SER A 569 -2.43 -13.59 5.58
C SER A 569 -2.71 -12.55 6.66
N VAL A 570 -3.98 -12.11 6.81
CA VAL A 570 -4.39 -11.20 7.88
C VAL A 570 -4.31 -11.92 9.23
N LYS A 571 -4.85 -13.14 9.33
CA LYS A 571 -4.77 -13.98 10.54
C LYS A 571 -3.32 -14.26 10.98
N ALA A 572 -2.41 -14.37 10.01
CA ALA A 572 -0.98 -14.53 10.27
C ALA A 572 -0.32 -13.27 10.83
N GLY A 573 -0.97 -12.11 10.76
CA GLY A 573 -0.42 -10.82 11.16
C GLY A 573 0.49 -10.19 10.10
N ILE A 574 0.33 -10.59 8.83
CA ILE A 574 1.02 -9.90 7.72
C ILE A 574 0.51 -8.45 7.66
N PRO A 575 1.39 -7.44 7.65
CA PRO A 575 0.96 -6.04 7.68
C PRO A 575 0.06 -5.67 6.49
N ARG A 576 -0.88 -4.76 6.74
CA ARG A 576 -1.81 -4.24 5.73
C ARG A 576 -1.03 -3.71 4.50
N GLY A 577 -1.55 -4.02 3.32
CA GLY A 577 -0.96 -3.62 2.03
C GLY A 577 0.22 -4.48 1.57
N VAL A 578 0.81 -5.35 2.41
CA VAL A 578 1.90 -6.25 1.97
C VAL A 578 1.41 -7.27 0.95
N VAL A 579 0.18 -7.77 1.12
CA VAL A 579 -0.50 -8.67 0.20
C VAL A 579 -1.76 -7.96 -0.29
N ASN A 580 -1.95 -7.90 -1.61
CA ASN A 580 -3.17 -7.42 -2.25
C ASN A 580 -3.52 -8.39 -3.37
N ILE A 581 -4.79 -8.73 -3.54
CA ILE A 581 -5.27 -9.74 -4.50
C ILE A 581 -6.44 -9.17 -5.30
N LEU A 582 -6.29 -9.16 -6.63
CA LEU A 582 -7.22 -8.54 -7.56
C LEU A 582 -7.77 -9.56 -8.55
N PRO A 583 -8.89 -10.23 -8.23
CA PRO A 583 -9.62 -11.05 -9.19
C PRO A 583 -10.16 -10.18 -10.34
N GLY A 584 -10.13 -10.71 -11.56
CA GLY A 584 -10.61 -9.99 -12.75
C GLY A 584 -9.87 -10.35 -14.04
N SER A 585 -10.09 -9.55 -15.09
CA SER A 585 -9.55 -9.82 -16.42
C SER A 585 -8.04 -9.69 -16.51
N GLY A 586 -7.40 -10.68 -17.11
CA GLY A 586 -5.97 -10.63 -17.42
C GLY A 586 -5.61 -9.51 -18.40
N GLY A 587 -6.48 -9.24 -19.38
CA GLY A 587 -6.26 -8.19 -20.39
C GLY A 587 -6.37 -6.77 -19.84
N MET A 588 -6.99 -6.59 -18.67
CA MET A 588 -7.14 -5.29 -18.03
C MET A 588 -6.23 -5.16 -16.80
N VAL A 589 -6.42 -6.04 -15.79
CA VAL A 589 -5.64 -6.01 -14.55
C VAL A 589 -4.18 -6.33 -14.84
N GLY A 590 -3.91 -7.42 -15.58
CA GLY A 590 -2.54 -7.82 -15.94
C GLY A 590 -1.82 -6.77 -16.80
N GLN A 591 -2.56 -6.12 -17.69
CA GLN A 591 -2.03 -5.02 -18.51
C GLN A 591 -1.68 -3.80 -17.65
N ARG A 592 -2.60 -3.35 -16.79
CA ARG A 592 -2.35 -2.22 -15.88
C ARG A 592 -1.17 -2.48 -14.94
N LEU A 593 -1.05 -3.68 -14.39
CA LEU A 593 0.11 -4.09 -13.58
C LEU A 593 1.42 -4.02 -14.37
N SER A 594 1.39 -4.40 -15.65
CA SER A 594 2.56 -4.34 -16.54
C SER A 594 2.96 -2.90 -16.87
N ASP A 595 2.00 -1.98 -16.93
CA ASP A 595 2.22 -0.57 -17.29
C ASP A 595 2.48 0.34 -16.08
N HIS A 596 2.09 -0.06 -14.86
CA HIS A 596 2.13 0.81 -13.68
C HIS A 596 3.56 1.31 -13.35
N PRO A 597 3.75 2.61 -13.07
CA PRO A 597 5.08 3.19 -12.85
C PRO A 597 5.73 2.78 -11.51
N ASP A 598 4.93 2.46 -10.50
CA ASP A 598 5.43 2.08 -9.16
C ASP A 598 5.77 0.59 -9.01
N ILE A 599 5.33 -0.27 -9.94
CA ILE A 599 5.71 -1.68 -9.92
C ILE A 599 7.14 -1.82 -10.44
N ARG A 600 8.00 -2.52 -9.67
CA ARG A 600 9.43 -2.69 -9.98
C ARG A 600 9.77 -4.07 -10.52
N LYS A 601 8.91 -5.06 -10.30
CA LYS A 601 9.03 -6.40 -10.86
C LYS A 601 7.67 -6.99 -11.19
N LEU A 602 7.59 -7.71 -12.31
CA LEU A 602 6.44 -8.54 -12.66
C LEU A 602 6.86 -10.00 -12.85
N GLY A 603 6.22 -10.91 -12.11
CA GLY A 603 6.33 -12.35 -12.30
C GLY A 603 5.10 -12.92 -13.00
N PHE A 604 5.26 -13.48 -14.19
CA PHE A 604 4.16 -14.05 -14.97
C PHE A 604 4.40 -15.54 -15.23
N THR A 605 3.34 -16.32 -15.08
CA THR A 605 3.27 -17.68 -15.63
C THR A 605 1.98 -17.80 -16.43
N GLY A 606 2.08 -18.29 -17.66
CA GLY A 606 0.94 -18.42 -18.57
C GLY A 606 1.39 -18.74 -19.98
N SER A 607 0.65 -18.27 -20.99
CA SER A 607 0.96 -18.59 -22.39
C SER A 607 2.02 -17.66 -22.99
N THR A 608 2.78 -18.17 -23.96
CA THR A 608 3.80 -17.41 -24.69
C THR A 608 3.30 -16.09 -25.31
N PRO A 609 2.13 -16.02 -25.98
CA PRO A 609 1.65 -14.77 -26.56
C PRO A 609 1.44 -13.68 -25.51
N ILE A 610 0.83 -14.03 -24.37
CA ILE A 610 0.59 -13.10 -23.26
C ILE A 610 1.90 -12.72 -22.56
N GLY A 611 2.82 -13.68 -22.37
CA GLY A 611 4.14 -13.40 -21.83
C GLY A 611 4.94 -12.39 -22.64
N LYS A 612 4.89 -12.49 -23.98
CA LYS A 612 5.50 -11.51 -24.90
C LYS A 612 4.86 -10.12 -24.74
N GLN A 613 3.54 -10.04 -24.62
CA GLN A 613 2.83 -8.77 -24.38
C GLN A 613 3.25 -8.13 -23.05
N ILE A 614 3.28 -8.91 -21.97
CA ILE A 614 3.73 -8.45 -20.65
C ILE A 614 5.17 -7.93 -20.71
N MET A 615 6.09 -8.69 -21.32
CA MET A 615 7.48 -8.26 -21.46
C MET A 615 7.61 -6.95 -22.23
N LYS A 616 6.85 -6.79 -23.33
CA LYS A 616 6.78 -5.55 -24.11
C LYS A 616 6.31 -4.38 -23.24
N SER A 617 5.23 -4.53 -22.49
CA SER A 617 4.71 -3.49 -21.61
C SER A 617 5.67 -3.12 -20.47
N CYS A 618 6.32 -4.12 -19.85
CA CYS A 618 7.36 -3.88 -18.86
C CYS A 618 8.52 -3.05 -19.45
N ALA A 619 8.93 -3.33 -20.68
CA ALA A 619 9.99 -2.59 -21.38
C ALA A 619 9.57 -1.15 -21.74
N LEU A 620 8.33 -0.95 -22.21
CA LEU A 620 7.84 0.35 -22.65
C LEU A 620 7.48 1.30 -21.51
N SER A 621 7.15 0.78 -20.32
CA SER A 621 6.67 1.59 -19.19
C SER A 621 7.82 2.20 -18.38
N ASN A 622 8.50 1.39 -17.57
CA ASN A 622 9.50 1.87 -16.60
C ASN A 622 10.70 0.92 -16.44
N LEU A 623 10.91 0.02 -17.42
CA LEU A 623 11.95 -1.01 -17.39
C LEU A 623 11.92 -1.89 -16.13
N LYS A 624 10.72 -2.14 -15.58
CA LYS A 624 10.52 -3.08 -14.46
C LYS A 624 11.06 -4.46 -14.83
N LYS A 625 11.65 -5.15 -13.85
CA LYS A 625 12.18 -6.51 -14.06
C LYS A 625 11.03 -7.46 -14.39
N VAL A 626 11.26 -8.41 -15.30
CA VAL A 626 10.26 -9.41 -15.66
C VAL A 626 10.83 -10.82 -15.56
N SER A 627 10.02 -11.78 -15.13
CA SER A 627 10.32 -13.22 -15.16
C SER A 627 9.12 -13.96 -15.74
N LEU A 628 9.36 -14.85 -16.69
CA LEU A 628 8.34 -15.47 -17.52
C LEU A 628 8.48 -16.99 -17.55
N GLU A 629 7.41 -17.71 -17.25
CA GLU A 629 7.27 -19.15 -17.47
C GLU A 629 6.12 -19.40 -18.45
N LEU A 630 6.42 -19.93 -19.64
CA LEU A 630 5.58 -19.77 -20.83
C LEU A 630 5.03 -21.06 -21.46
N GLY A 631 4.99 -22.13 -20.67
CA GLY A 631 4.57 -23.47 -21.11
C GLY A 631 5.72 -24.32 -21.65
N GLY A 632 5.40 -25.50 -22.17
CA GLY A 632 6.39 -26.46 -22.64
C GLY A 632 5.80 -27.51 -23.58
N LYS A 633 6.68 -28.17 -24.35
CA LYS A 633 6.40 -29.41 -25.09
C LYS A 633 7.49 -30.43 -24.76
N SER A 634 7.58 -30.73 -23.46
CA SER A 634 8.69 -31.47 -22.86
C SER A 634 8.77 -32.90 -23.39
N PRO A 635 9.95 -33.36 -23.85
CA PRO A 635 10.14 -34.76 -24.24
C PRO A 635 10.44 -35.64 -23.01
N LEU A 636 9.89 -36.84 -22.98
CA LEU A 636 10.32 -37.95 -22.13
C LEU A 636 10.86 -39.06 -23.05
N ILE A 637 12.12 -39.46 -22.87
CA ILE A 637 12.79 -40.48 -23.70
C ILE A 637 12.93 -41.76 -22.86
N ILE A 638 12.42 -42.88 -23.36
CA ILE A 638 12.36 -44.18 -22.69
C ILE A 638 13.15 -45.19 -23.51
N PHE A 639 14.30 -45.61 -22.98
CA PHE A 639 15.19 -46.59 -23.59
C PHE A 639 14.80 -48.02 -23.20
N SER A 640 15.19 -48.99 -24.02
CA SER A 640 14.92 -50.42 -23.87
C SER A 640 15.57 -51.06 -22.65
N ASP A 641 16.59 -50.42 -22.06
CA ASP A 641 17.27 -50.85 -20.84
C ASP A 641 16.59 -50.35 -19.54
N CYS A 642 15.42 -49.70 -19.64
CA CYS A 642 14.69 -49.21 -18.49
C CYS A 642 13.90 -50.31 -17.76
N ASP A 643 13.47 -50.00 -16.53
CA ASP A 643 12.47 -50.78 -15.81
C ASP A 643 11.08 -50.51 -16.43
N MET A 644 10.57 -51.46 -17.22
CA MET A 644 9.32 -51.33 -17.98
C MET A 644 8.11 -50.94 -17.10
N ASP A 645 7.95 -51.57 -15.94
CA ASP A 645 6.81 -51.31 -15.04
C ASP A 645 6.86 -49.89 -14.48
N LYS A 646 8.05 -49.42 -14.08
CA LYS A 646 8.24 -48.04 -13.65
C LYS A 646 8.09 -47.06 -14.81
N ALA A 647 8.58 -47.41 -16.01
CA ALA A 647 8.48 -46.57 -17.19
C ALA A 647 7.02 -46.31 -17.57
N VAL A 648 6.16 -47.34 -17.57
CA VAL A 648 4.72 -47.19 -17.82
C VAL A 648 4.09 -46.28 -16.77
N ARG A 649 4.32 -46.55 -15.47
CA ARG A 649 3.75 -45.76 -14.36
C ARG A 649 4.19 -44.29 -14.41
N MET A 650 5.48 -44.04 -14.58
CA MET A 650 6.04 -42.69 -14.61
C MET A 650 5.69 -41.98 -15.93
N GLY A 651 5.65 -42.69 -17.04
CA GLY A 651 5.19 -42.18 -18.33
C GLY A 651 3.74 -41.70 -18.25
N MET A 652 2.85 -42.50 -17.68
CA MET A 652 1.46 -42.10 -17.42
C MET A 652 1.37 -40.89 -16.48
N SER A 653 2.08 -40.93 -15.35
CA SER A 653 2.12 -39.79 -14.42
C SER A 653 2.63 -38.51 -15.10
N SER A 654 3.59 -38.62 -16.02
CA SER A 654 4.16 -37.46 -16.72
C SER A 654 3.15 -36.75 -17.64
N VAL A 655 2.08 -37.44 -18.06
CA VAL A 655 1.04 -36.92 -18.95
C VAL A 655 -0.25 -36.61 -18.21
N TYR A 656 -0.74 -37.54 -17.39
CA TYR A 656 -2.11 -37.49 -16.83
C TYR A 656 -2.21 -36.87 -15.44
N PHE A 657 -1.08 -36.63 -14.76
CA PHE A 657 -1.09 -35.98 -13.44
C PHE A 657 -1.77 -34.60 -13.50
N ASN A 658 -2.65 -34.34 -12.55
CA ASN A 658 -3.53 -33.17 -12.53
C ASN A 658 -4.25 -32.97 -13.87
N LYS A 659 -4.78 -34.06 -14.43
CA LYS A 659 -5.54 -34.14 -15.69
C LYS A 659 -4.86 -33.47 -16.89
N GLY A 660 -3.52 -33.48 -16.90
CA GLY A 660 -2.68 -32.97 -17.98
C GLY A 660 -2.46 -31.47 -17.98
N GLU A 661 -3.11 -30.73 -17.08
CA GLU A 661 -2.92 -29.29 -16.93
C GLU A 661 -1.67 -29.01 -16.09
N ASN A 662 -0.52 -29.35 -16.64
CA ASN A 662 0.75 -29.28 -15.97
C ASN A 662 1.80 -28.70 -16.93
N CYS A 663 2.45 -27.60 -16.54
CA CYS A 663 3.41 -26.89 -17.39
C CYS A 663 4.64 -27.74 -17.73
N ILE A 664 4.96 -28.74 -16.90
CA ILE A 664 6.06 -29.68 -17.13
C ILE A 664 5.58 -31.03 -17.69
N ALA A 665 4.31 -31.16 -18.07
CA ALA A 665 3.79 -32.40 -18.65
C ALA A 665 4.65 -32.86 -19.84
N ALA A 666 4.87 -34.17 -19.93
CA ALA A 666 5.56 -34.76 -21.06
C ALA A 666 4.67 -34.66 -22.30
N GLY A 667 4.87 -33.60 -23.08
CA GLY A 667 4.09 -33.37 -24.28
C GLY A 667 4.42 -34.33 -25.42
N ARG A 668 5.55 -35.07 -25.33
CA ARG A 668 5.95 -36.13 -26.27
C ARG A 668 6.69 -37.22 -25.52
N LEU A 669 6.36 -38.48 -25.78
CA LEU A 669 7.12 -39.64 -25.34
C LEU A 669 7.86 -40.21 -26.56
N PHE A 670 9.17 -40.45 -26.42
CA PHE A 670 10.00 -41.13 -27.41
C PHE A 670 10.39 -42.47 -26.80
N VAL A 671 9.81 -43.55 -27.32
CA VAL A 671 10.05 -44.91 -26.81
C VAL A 671 10.89 -45.67 -27.83
N GLU A 672 11.94 -46.35 -27.37
CA GLU A 672 12.81 -47.13 -28.25
C GLU A 672 12.04 -48.26 -28.94
N GLU A 673 12.30 -48.45 -30.24
CA GLU A 673 11.53 -49.32 -31.14
C GLU A 673 11.29 -50.72 -30.58
N SER A 674 12.31 -51.34 -29.96
CA SER A 674 12.25 -52.71 -29.45
C SER A 674 11.25 -52.92 -28.31
N ILE A 675 10.84 -51.86 -27.61
CA ILE A 675 9.91 -51.90 -26.48
C ILE A 675 8.63 -51.09 -26.73
N HIS A 676 8.48 -50.46 -27.89
CA HIS A 676 7.40 -49.53 -28.21
C HIS A 676 6.02 -50.16 -28.05
N ASP A 677 5.74 -51.26 -28.76
CA ASP A 677 4.39 -51.85 -28.80
C ASP A 677 3.98 -52.41 -27.45
N GLU A 678 4.92 -53.02 -26.72
CA GLU A 678 4.70 -53.52 -25.36
C GLU A 678 4.37 -52.36 -24.41
N PHE A 679 5.13 -51.27 -24.46
CA PHE A 679 4.88 -50.07 -23.66
C PHE A 679 3.48 -49.51 -23.93
N ILE A 680 3.08 -49.38 -25.19
CA ILE A 680 1.75 -48.88 -25.57
C ILE A 680 0.65 -49.81 -25.05
N SER A 681 0.80 -51.13 -25.20
CA SER A 681 -0.17 -52.11 -24.70
C SER A 681 -0.39 -51.94 -23.19
N ARG A 682 0.69 -51.89 -22.41
CA ARG A 682 0.62 -51.72 -20.95
C ARG A 682 0.03 -50.37 -20.54
N VAL A 683 0.36 -49.29 -21.25
CA VAL A 683 -0.24 -47.96 -21.01
C VAL A 683 -1.76 -48.01 -21.23
N VAL A 684 -2.23 -48.64 -22.30
CA VAL A 684 -3.68 -48.76 -22.56
C VAL A 684 -4.39 -49.58 -21.48
N GLU A 685 -3.78 -50.65 -20.99
CA GLU A 685 -4.30 -51.45 -19.88
C GLU A 685 -4.46 -50.65 -18.59
N GLU A 686 -3.46 -49.84 -18.25
CA GLU A 686 -3.50 -48.99 -17.05
C GLU A 686 -4.48 -47.81 -17.19
N ILE A 687 -4.60 -47.19 -18.37
CA ILE A 687 -5.58 -46.12 -18.62
C ILE A 687 -7.01 -46.62 -18.34
N LYS A 688 -7.34 -47.86 -18.72
CA LYS A 688 -8.67 -48.45 -18.46
C LYS A 688 -9.00 -48.61 -16.98
N LYS A 689 -7.99 -48.59 -16.09
CA LYS A 689 -8.16 -48.68 -14.64
C LYS A 689 -8.40 -47.32 -13.98
N MET A 690 -8.11 -46.20 -14.66
CA MET A 690 -8.26 -44.86 -14.10
C MET A 690 -9.74 -44.53 -13.88
N LYS A 691 -10.10 -44.18 -12.63
CA LYS A 691 -11.46 -43.73 -12.32
C LYS A 691 -11.62 -42.25 -12.64
N ILE A 692 -12.51 -41.95 -13.59
CA ILE A 692 -12.94 -40.58 -13.93
C ILE A 692 -14.18 -40.25 -13.10
N GLY A 693 -14.23 -39.09 -12.47
CA GLY A 693 -15.38 -38.73 -11.64
C GLY A 693 -15.29 -37.38 -10.95
N ASP A 694 -16.18 -37.20 -9.97
CA ASP A 694 -16.21 -36.05 -9.08
C ASP A 694 -14.86 -35.93 -8.34
N PRO A 695 -14.19 -34.76 -8.37
CA PRO A 695 -12.93 -34.56 -7.67
C PRO A 695 -13.01 -34.75 -6.15
N LEU A 696 -14.20 -34.68 -5.55
CA LEU A 696 -14.40 -34.91 -4.11
C LEU A 696 -14.57 -36.39 -3.75
N ASP A 697 -14.89 -37.28 -4.71
CA ASP A 697 -14.87 -38.73 -4.48
C ASP A 697 -13.42 -39.19 -4.26
N ARG A 698 -13.15 -39.80 -3.10
CA ARG A 698 -11.81 -40.23 -2.68
C ARG A 698 -11.20 -41.30 -3.58
N SER A 699 -12.01 -41.97 -4.39
CA SER A 699 -11.55 -42.99 -5.34
C SER A 699 -11.33 -42.46 -6.76
N THR A 700 -11.62 -41.19 -7.03
CA THR A 700 -11.36 -40.57 -8.34
C THR A 700 -9.84 -40.40 -8.55
N ASP A 701 -9.35 -40.83 -9.72
CA ASP A 701 -7.97 -40.62 -10.17
C ASP A 701 -7.85 -39.43 -11.14
N HIS A 702 -8.91 -39.17 -11.91
CA HIS A 702 -8.93 -38.17 -12.97
C HIS A 702 -10.19 -37.29 -12.89
N GLY A 703 -9.99 -36.04 -12.45
CA GLY A 703 -11.05 -35.04 -12.36
C GLY A 703 -11.36 -34.34 -13.69
N PRO A 704 -12.29 -33.36 -13.68
CA PRO A 704 -12.63 -32.58 -14.87
C PRO A 704 -11.49 -31.65 -15.29
N GLN A 705 -11.53 -31.22 -16.56
CA GLN A 705 -10.71 -30.10 -17.03
C GLN A 705 -11.19 -28.80 -16.37
N ASN A 706 -10.29 -27.84 -16.18
CA ASN A 706 -10.49 -26.68 -15.32
C ASN A 706 -11.66 -25.76 -15.73
N HIS A 707 -11.90 -25.58 -17.03
CA HIS A 707 -13.01 -24.77 -17.52
C HIS A 707 -13.38 -25.11 -18.95
N LYS A 708 -14.61 -24.77 -19.35
CA LYS A 708 -15.20 -25.14 -20.64
C LYS A 708 -14.37 -24.74 -21.86
N ALA A 709 -13.82 -23.52 -21.88
CA ALA A 709 -13.01 -23.07 -23.01
C ALA A 709 -11.70 -23.89 -23.17
N HIS A 710 -11.14 -24.41 -22.08
CA HIS A 710 -9.99 -25.31 -22.15
C HIS A 710 -10.40 -26.68 -22.71
N LEU A 711 -11.51 -27.25 -22.22
CA LEU A 711 -12.07 -28.49 -22.74
C LEU A 711 -12.31 -28.42 -24.25
N ASP A 712 -12.93 -27.33 -24.72
CA ASP A 712 -13.20 -27.14 -26.15
C ASP A 712 -11.92 -27.13 -26.98
N LYS A 713 -10.87 -26.47 -26.48
CA LYS A 713 -9.55 -26.46 -27.11
C LYS A 713 -8.92 -27.86 -27.16
N LEU A 714 -9.09 -28.69 -26.15
CA LEU A 714 -8.61 -30.08 -26.17
C LEU A 714 -9.36 -30.90 -27.22
N LEU A 715 -10.69 -30.75 -27.31
CA LEU A 715 -11.50 -31.40 -28.34
C LEU A 715 -11.11 -30.96 -29.76
N GLU A 716 -10.81 -29.68 -29.96
CA GLU A 716 -10.26 -29.17 -31.22
C GLU A 716 -8.89 -29.78 -31.55
N TYR A 717 -8.00 -29.89 -30.54
CA TYR A 717 -6.68 -30.50 -30.73
C TYR A 717 -6.78 -31.97 -31.16
N PHE A 718 -7.70 -32.74 -30.58
CA PHE A 718 -7.95 -34.13 -30.99
C PHE A 718 -8.53 -34.28 -32.38
N LYS A 719 -9.31 -33.30 -32.88
CA LYS A 719 -9.80 -33.31 -34.27
C LYS A 719 -8.71 -32.99 -35.30
N PHE A 720 -7.64 -32.33 -34.87
CA PHE A 720 -6.52 -31.96 -35.73
C PHE A 720 -5.48 -33.08 -35.85
N LEU A 721 -5.38 -33.94 -34.85
CA LEU A 721 -4.62 -35.21 -34.89
C LEU A 721 -5.39 -36.26 -35.71
#